data_AF-A0A2I0PHE8-F1
#
_entry.id   AF-A0A2I0PHE8-F1
#
_cell.length_a   1.000
_cell.length_b   1.000
_cell.length_c   1.000
_cell.angle_alpha   90.00
_cell.angle_beta   90.00
_cell.angle_gamma   90.00
#
_symmetry.space_group_name_H-M   'P 1'
#
loop_
_entity.id
_entity.type
_entity.pdbx_description
1 polymer ?
#
loop_
_entity_poly.entity_id
_entity_poly.type
_entity_poly.pdbx_seq_one_letter_code
_entity_poly.pdbx_strand_id
1 'polypeptide(L)'
;MLQRMKRIQVIGPRQELSRVVDLLYNSGTVHLESACDEVPASEIDLVPVQMDAAQTVADVLGRIQAIFSTLPAIADDPGRQAAIRAELETKSYDEIILRAKDVVHKLETTTRELAARKSELALAVVALDRYSKVLSIIQPVEKELPTLEGFEVTILLIQKEHAGVIDIIRKEIGAITHNHFEMSSTSVDDETLATITVFPKKYDEDVHSFIYSVNVNEVRLPKEYTGRPFFEMFALIGEQKAKNIEEIATIDQRLASLSSVWYQEMKVLREHLEDIHGEVGSYTKFGLSTYTFVIMGWIPGRHLEKTRDALQEIFGGRVVIRELGVTEGDMKLAPVWYDNPSWVKPFEFIMKLAAVPKYQEVDPSPILAIFFPIFFGIMVGDIGYGLVILALGLIVRKKFTDIPFAQSMSAILIISSIPTIVFGYFYGEFFGNFAEHMGWLHPMHLFGITWNRAEAIIPMLILAISIGVVHVFLGLLLGIRNAIILKSRKHLAERSGMLLMISGIIVLLVATAGLLPPVMTYAGAALMVVGLPLILYGAGAFGAIEVMSTVGNILSYARLMAIGMASVILAIVANELAGAIGIAVVGIIVAVLLHTLNIALAMFSPSIHSIRLHLVEFFSKFYEGGGVAYRPFARAGAETERKGE
;
A
#
# COMPACT_ATOMS: atom_id res chain seq x y z
N MET A 1 1.20 9.08 -23.84
CA MET A 1 2.39 9.94 -23.79
C MET A 1 2.16 11.00 -22.74
N LEU A 2 3.22 11.58 -22.19
CA LEU A 2 3.06 12.69 -21.24
C LEU A 2 2.59 13.95 -21.98
N GLN A 3 1.56 14.59 -21.44
CA GLN A 3 1.01 15.82 -22.00
C GLN A 3 1.90 17.03 -21.75
N ARG A 4 1.88 17.99 -22.68
CA ARG A 4 2.69 19.20 -22.54
C ARG A 4 2.03 20.15 -21.52
N MET A 5 2.65 20.42 -20.38
CA MET A 5 2.13 21.29 -19.34
C MET A 5 2.62 22.72 -19.51
N LYS A 6 1.75 23.67 -19.21
CA LYS A 6 1.99 25.10 -19.25
C LYS A 6 1.73 25.67 -17.86
N ARG A 7 2.69 26.45 -17.35
CA ARG A 7 2.53 27.18 -16.09
C ARG A 7 1.77 28.46 -16.38
N ILE A 8 0.70 28.69 -15.64
CA ILE A 8 -0.21 29.81 -15.83
C ILE A 8 -0.37 30.61 -14.55
N GLN A 9 -0.64 31.89 -14.75
CA GLN A 9 -1.03 32.83 -13.72
C GLN A 9 -2.34 33.49 -14.14
N VAL A 10 -3.38 33.37 -13.32
CA VAL A 10 -4.67 34.02 -13.53
C VAL A 10 -4.79 35.19 -12.56
N ILE A 11 -4.99 36.39 -13.08
CA ILE A 11 -5.08 37.63 -12.30
C ILE A 11 -6.38 38.34 -12.64
N GLY A 12 -7.07 38.84 -11.61
CA GLY A 12 -8.27 39.63 -11.79
C GLY A 12 -8.65 40.44 -10.55
N PRO A 13 -9.74 41.23 -10.61
CA PRO A 13 -10.26 41.98 -9.48
C PRO A 13 -10.77 41.04 -8.40
N ARG A 14 -10.52 41.37 -7.13
CA ARG A 14 -10.95 40.55 -5.97
C ARG A 14 -12.44 40.20 -5.97
N GLN A 15 -13.29 41.08 -6.51
CA GLN A 15 -14.74 40.88 -6.59
C GLN A 15 -15.15 39.71 -7.49
N GLU A 16 -14.33 39.34 -8.48
CA GLU A 16 -14.62 38.28 -9.45
C GLU A 16 -14.00 36.93 -9.03
N LEU A 17 -13.31 36.86 -7.88
CA LEU A 17 -12.60 35.66 -7.42
C LEU A 17 -13.52 34.44 -7.37
N SER A 18 -14.68 34.54 -6.72
CA SER A 18 -15.62 33.41 -6.58
C SER A 18 -16.05 32.86 -7.94
N ARG A 19 -16.47 33.74 -8.85
CA ARG A 19 -16.90 33.36 -10.20
C ARG A 19 -15.78 32.73 -11.03
N VAL A 20 -14.54 33.20 -10.86
CA VAL A 20 -13.37 32.63 -11.55
C VAL A 20 -13.04 31.25 -10.97
N VAL A 21 -13.08 31.10 -9.65
CA VAL A 21 -12.86 29.81 -8.99
C VAL A 21 -13.92 28.80 -9.43
N ASP A 22 -15.20 29.18 -9.46
CA ASP A 22 -16.28 28.33 -9.97
C ASP A 22 -16.04 27.89 -11.41
N LEU A 23 -15.61 28.81 -12.29
CA LEU A 23 -15.29 28.49 -13.67
C LEU A 23 -14.13 27.50 -13.77
N LEU A 24 -13.03 27.75 -13.04
CA LEU A 24 -11.85 26.89 -13.05
C LEU A 24 -12.12 25.52 -12.42
N TYR A 25 -12.97 25.47 -11.40
CA TYR A 25 -13.39 24.25 -10.72
C TYR A 25 -14.30 23.40 -11.61
N ASN A 26 -15.26 24.04 -12.30
CA ASN A 26 -16.12 23.38 -13.28
C ASN A 26 -15.33 22.95 -14.53
N SER A 27 -14.35 23.76 -14.95
CA SER A 27 -13.48 23.39 -16.07
C SER A 27 -12.54 22.27 -15.68
N GLY A 28 -12.15 22.13 -14.41
CA GLY A 28 -11.40 20.99 -13.91
C GLY A 28 -10.03 20.81 -14.58
N THR A 29 -9.41 21.87 -15.10
CA THR A 29 -8.23 21.78 -15.99
C THR A 29 -6.94 22.28 -15.37
N VAL A 30 -7.00 22.88 -14.17
CA VAL A 30 -5.84 23.54 -13.56
C VAL A 30 -5.38 22.75 -12.34
N HIS A 31 -4.10 22.43 -12.27
CA HIS A 31 -3.44 21.95 -11.06
C HIS A 31 -2.94 23.16 -10.26
N LEU A 32 -3.45 23.34 -9.05
CA LEU A 32 -3.15 24.54 -8.26
C LEU A 32 -1.81 24.48 -7.51
N GLU A 33 -1.01 25.52 -7.71
CA GLU A 33 0.18 25.85 -6.90
C GLU A 33 -0.16 26.93 -5.87
N SER A 34 0.63 27.00 -4.80
CA SER A 34 0.50 28.05 -3.79
C SER A 34 1.05 29.36 -4.35
N ALA A 35 0.17 30.34 -4.59
CA ALA A 35 0.59 31.63 -5.12
C ALA A 35 1.47 32.43 -4.14
N CYS A 36 1.27 32.25 -2.83
CA CYS A 36 2.05 32.92 -1.78
C CYS A 36 3.48 32.37 -1.64
N ASP A 37 3.71 31.10 -1.97
CA ASP A 37 5.06 30.50 -1.90
C ASP A 37 5.89 30.84 -3.16
N GLU A 38 5.21 30.98 -4.30
CA GLU A 38 5.84 31.17 -5.61
C GLU A 38 6.10 32.63 -5.97
N VAL A 39 5.33 33.57 -5.40
CA VAL A 39 5.54 35.01 -5.57
C VAL A 39 6.31 35.54 -4.36
N PRO A 40 7.56 36.03 -4.53
CA PRO A 40 8.32 36.58 -3.43
C PRO A 40 7.58 37.75 -2.78
N ALA A 41 7.55 37.81 -1.44
CA ALA A 41 6.94 38.91 -0.69
C ALA A 41 7.56 40.29 -1.02
N SER A 42 8.73 40.32 -1.65
CA SER A 42 9.38 41.53 -2.17
C SER A 42 8.75 42.09 -3.45
N GLU A 43 7.99 41.29 -4.21
CA GLU A 43 7.32 41.74 -5.45
C GLU A 43 5.88 42.16 -5.18
N ILE A 44 5.10 41.33 -4.49
CA ILE A 44 3.69 41.59 -4.16
C ILE A 44 3.39 40.97 -2.79
N ASP A 45 2.82 41.76 -1.87
CA ASP A 45 2.33 41.27 -0.59
C ASP A 45 1.00 40.52 -0.81
N LEU A 46 1.09 39.19 -0.87
CA LEU A 46 -0.05 38.30 -1.06
C LEU A 46 -0.39 37.59 0.25
N VAL A 47 -1.62 37.77 0.71
CA VAL A 47 -2.15 37.05 1.86
C VAL A 47 -2.95 35.85 1.34
N PRO A 48 -2.75 34.64 1.89
CA PRO A 48 -3.56 33.48 1.51
C PRO A 48 -5.03 33.75 1.84
N VAL A 49 -5.95 33.25 1.01
CA VAL A 49 -7.38 33.33 1.32
C VAL A 49 -7.65 32.55 2.60
N GLN A 50 -7.94 33.26 3.70
CA GLN A 50 -8.46 32.65 4.91
C GLN A 50 -9.97 32.48 4.76
N MET A 51 -10.45 31.24 4.80
CA MET A 51 -11.87 30.95 4.91
C MET A 51 -12.15 30.40 6.31
N ASP A 52 -12.96 31.09 7.10
CA ASP A 52 -13.47 30.56 8.38
C ASP A 52 -14.20 29.22 8.20
N ALA A 53 -14.80 29.03 7.01
CA ALA A 53 -15.39 27.78 6.57
C ALA A 53 -14.37 26.62 6.53
N ALA A 54 -13.09 26.86 6.20
CA ALA A 54 -12.05 25.82 6.13
C ALA A 54 -11.79 25.19 7.49
N GLN A 55 -11.60 26.04 8.50
CA GLN A 55 -11.40 25.59 9.88
C GLN A 55 -12.66 24.93 10.43
N THR A 56 -13.83 25.48 10.10
CA THR A 56 -15.12 24.91 10.50
C THR A 56 -15.32 23.51 9.93
N VAL A 57 -15.05 23.30 8.65
CA VAL A 57 -15.14 21.98 7.99
C VAL A 57 -14.12 21.02 8.60
N ALA A 58 -12.90 21.47 8.83
CA ALA A 58 -11.85 20.65 9.45
C ALA A 58 -12.24 20.17 10.87
N ASP A 59 -12.79 21.06 11.71
CA ASP A 59 -13.26 20.72 13.06
C ASP A 59 -14.41 19.70 13.01
N VAL A 60 -15.43 19.95 12.18
CA VAL A 60 -16.57 19.04 12.03
C VAL A 60 -16.15 17.68 11.49
N LEU A 61 -15.26 17.65 10.49
CA LEU A 61 -14.72 16.41 9.93
C LEU A 61 -13.94 15.61 10.99
N GLY A 62 -13.07 16.28 11.76
CA GLY A 62 -12.31 15.65 12.84
C GLY A 62 -13.22 15.01 13.90
N ARG A 63 -14.30 15.69 14.28
CA ARG A 63 -15.31 15.15 15.21
C ARG A 63 -16.06 13.95 14.63
N ILE A 64 -16.49 14.02 13.37
CA ILE A 64 -17.13 12.87 12.70
C ILE A 64 -16.18 11.68 12.64
N GLN A 65 -14.90 11.87 12.30
CA GLN A 65 -13.91 10.81 12.27
C GLN A 65 -13.71 10.18 13.67
N ALA A 66 -13.68 10.99 14.73
CA ALA A 66 -13.59 10.51 16.11
C ALA A 66 -14.81 9.68 16.52
N ILE A 67 -16.02 10.12 16.17
CA ILE A 67 -17.24 9.33 16.44
C ILE A 67 -17.22 8.04 15.61
N PHE A 68 -16.85 8.12 14.33
CA PHE A 68 -16.85 6.97 13.43
C PHE A 68 -15.87 5.88 13.86
N SER A 69 -14.73 6.24 14.46
CA SER A 69 -13.76 5.27 14.98
C SER A 69 -14.22 4.56 16.26
N THR A 70 -15.14 5.16 17.03
CA THR A 70 -15.75 4.52 18.21
C THR A 70 -16.88 3.54 17.85
N LEU A 71 -17.49 3.69 16.68
CA LEU A 71 -18.61 2.85 16.25
C LEU A 71 -18.09 1.54 15.64
N PRO A 72 -18.74 0.40 15.92
CA PRO A 72 -18.39 -0.88 15.29
C PRO A 72 -18.68 -0.84 13.79
N ALA A 73 -17.77 -1.38 12.99
CA ALA A 73 -17.93 -1.44 11.54
C ALA A 73 -19.07 -2.39 11.11
N ILE A 74 -19.89 -1.96 10.16
CA ILE A 74 -20.98 -2.75 9.57
C ILE A 74 -20.71 -2.93 8.07
N ALA A 75 -21.20 -4.03 7.49
CA ALA A 75 -21.17 -4.24 6.06
C ALA A 75 -21.83 -3.06 5.31
N ASP A 76 -21.20 -2.65 4.20
CA ASP A 76 -21.71 -1.56 3.39
C ASP A 76 -23.05 -1.93 2.73
N ASP A 77 -23.99 -0.98 2.73
CA ASP A 77 -25.25 -1.04 1.99
C ASP A 77 -25.21 -0.01 0.85
N PRO A 78 -24.83 -0.44 -0.38
CA PRO A 78 -24.67 0.48 -1.51
C PRO A 78 -25.97 1.23 -1.87
N GLY A 79 -27.13 0.60 -1.67
CA GLY A 79 -28.43 1.20 -2.01
C GLY A 79 -28.78 2.35 -1.09
N ARG A 80 -28.58 2.17 0.22
CA ARG A 80 -28.80 3.22 1.22
C ARG A 80 -27.77 4.35 1.10
N GLN A 81 -26.51 4.02 0.83
CA GLN A 81 -25.48 5.03 0.56
C GLN A 81 -25.80 5.88 -0.68
N ALA A 82 -26.24 5.25 -1.78
CA ALA A 82 -26.61 5.96 -3.00
C ALA A 82 -27.80 6.92 -2.79
N ALA A 83 -28.81 6.52 -2.01
CA ALA A 83 -29.94 7.38 -1.67
C ALA A 83 -29.52 8.61 -0.85
N ILE A 84 -28.68 8.42 0.17
CA ILE A 84 -28.15 9.51 1.01
C ILE A 84 -27.26 10.43 0.17
N ARG A 85 -26.42 9.87 -0.71
CA ARG A 85 -25.56 10.64 -1.61
C ARG A 85 -26.37 11.52 -2.55
N ALA A 86 -27.41 10.96 -3.18
CA ALA A 86 -28.31 11.73 -4.05
C ALA A 86 -29.04 12.86 -3.29
N GLU A 87 -29.39 12.65 -2.02
CA GLU A 87 -29.97 13.72 -1.19
C GLU A 87 -28.95 14.84 -0.92
N LEU A 88 -27.72 14.49 -0.55
CA LEU A 88 -26.67 15.46 -0.20
C LEU A 88 -26.17 16.24 -1.42
N GLU A 89 -26.13 15.64 -2.62
CA GLU A 89 -25.72 16.29 -3.87
C GLU A 89 -26.64 17.47 -4.26
N THR A 90 -27.89 17.49 -3.78
CA THR A 90 -28.84 18.59 -4.03
C THR A 90 -28.71 19.76 -3.04
N LYS A 91 -27.95 19.60 -1.96
CA LYS A 91 -27.82 20.57 -0.88
C LYS A 91 -26.60 21.48 -1.05
N SER A 92 -26.67 22.67 -0.46
CA SER A 92 -25.52 23.59 -0.44
C SER A 92 -24.46 23.13 0.59
N TYR A 93 -23.22 23.62 0.47
CA TYR A 93 -22.16 23.28 1.43
C TYR A 93 -22.50 23.65 2.87
N ASP A 94 -23.15 24.80 3.08
CA ASP A 94 -23.57 25.22 4.41
C ASP A 94 -24.62 24.28 5.01
N GLU A 95 -25.53 23.76 4.19
CA GLU A 95 -26.54 22.78 4.62
C GLU A 95 -25.93 21.43 4.97
N ILE A 96 -24.92 20.98 4.22
CA ILE A 96 -24.18 19.74 4.52
C ILE A 96 -23.41 19.88 5.84
N ILE A 97 -22.72 21.00 6.03
CA ILE A 97 -22.01 21.30 7.29
C ILE A 97 -22.99 21.38 8.46
N LEU A 98 -24.17 21.99 8.27
CA LEU A 98 -25.20 22.06 9.29
C LEU A 98 -25.73 20.67 9.65
N ARG A 99 -25.98 19.81 8.65
CA ARG A 99 -26.39 18.41 8.88
C ARG A 99 -25.32 17.63 9.64
N ALA A 100 -24.05 17.79 9.26
CA ALA A 100 -22.94 17.16 9.94
C ALA A 100 -22.82 17.61 11.41
N LYS A 101 -23.00 18.91 11.69
CA LYS A 101 -23.05 19.45 13.06
C LYS A 101 -24.20 18.87 13.87
N ASP A 102 -25.38 18.70 13.28
CA ASP A 102 -26.54 18.05 13.93
C ASP A 102 -26.24 16.58 14.29
N VAL A 103 -25.60 15.83 13.39
CA VAL A 103 -25.17 14.45 13.67
C VAL A 103 -24.13 14.39 14.78
N VAL A 104 -23.12 15.26 14.74
CA VAL A 104 -22.11 15.38 15.81
C VAL A 104 -22.79 15.69 17.14
N HIS A 105 -23.69 16.68 17.19
CA HIS A 105 -24.40 17.05 18.41
C HIS A 105 -25.21 15.90 19.02
N LYS A 106 -25.82 15.05 18.19
CA LYS A 106 -26.62 13.90 18.63
C LYS A 106 -25.78 12.74 19.15
N LEU A 107 -24.59 12.52 18.59
CA LEU A 107 -23.81 11.30 18.85
C LEU A 107 -22.60 11.53 19.76
N GLU A 108 -21.94 12.68 19.69
CA GLU A 108 -20.64 12.94 20.32
C GLU A 108 -20.65 12.64 21.83
N THR A 109 -21.64 13.17 22.56
CA THR A 109 -21.74 12.97 24.01
C THR A 109 -21.94 11.49 24.34
N THR A 110 -22.90 10.83 23.68
CA THR A 110 -23.25 9.43 23.96
C THR A 110 -22.13 8.48 23.59
N THR A 111 -21.51 8.62 22.41
CA THR A 111 -20.41 7.71 22.01
C THR A 111 -19.18 7.92 22.87
N ARG A 112 -18.86 9.16 23.25
CA ARG A 112 -17.73 9.47 24.15
C ARG A 112 -17.94 8.87 25.54
N GLU A 113 -19.12 9.02 26.13
CA GLU A 113 -19.46 8.44 27.44
C GLU A 113 -19.41 6.90 27.42
N LEU A 114 -20.00 6.28 26.40
CA LEU A 114 -19.97 4.82 26.23
C LEU A 114 -18.53 4.31 26.03
N ALA A 115 -17.72 4.99 25.21
CA ALA A 115 -16.33 4.61 24.98
C ALA A 115 -15.47 4.76 26.25
N ALA A 116 -15.64 5.86 26.99
CA ALA A 116 -14.93 6.09 28.25
C ALA A 116 -15.30 5.02 29.30
N ARG A 117 -16.60 4.75 29.47
CA ARG A 117 -17.10 3.74 30.42
C ARG A 117 -16.62 2.33 30.05
N LYS A 118 -16.67 1.97 28.76
CA LYS A 118 -16.14 0.69 28.28
C LYS A 118 -14.65 0.55 28.59
N SER A 119 -13.86 1.59 28.37
CA SER A 119 -12.43 1.58 28.66
C SER A 119 -12.16 1.41 30.16
N GLU A 120 -12.90 2.09 31.02
CA GLU A 120 -12.82 1.95 32.48
C GLU A 120 -13.13 0.51 32.93
N LEU A 121 -14.24 -0.06 32.46
CA LEU A 121 -14.65 -1.42 32.78
C LEU A 121 -13.64 -2.46 32.27
N ALA A 122 -13.10 -2.26 31.07
CA ALA A 122 -12.09 -3.16 30.50
C ALA A 122 -10.82 -3.18 31.35
N LEU A 123 -10.35 -2.02 31.81
CA LEU A 123 -9.22 -1.92 32.74
C LEU A 123 -9.54 -2.61 34.08
N ALA A 124 -10.75 -2.43 34.61
CA ALA A 124 -11.19 -3.10 35.82
C ALA A 124 -11.22 -4.63 35.68
N VAL A 125 -11.69 -5.16 34.54
CA VAL A 125 -11.68 -6.61 34.26
C VAL A 125 -10.26 -7.15 34.22
N VAL A 126 -9.31 -6.44 33.59
CA VAL A 126 -7.89 -6.84 33.57
C VAL A 126 -7.30 -6.88 34.99
N ALA A 127 -7.62 -5.88 35.83
CA ALA A 127 -7.19 -5.86 37.22
C ALA A 127 -7.79 -7.03 38.02
N LEU A 128 -9.08 -7.30 37.87
CA LEU A 128 -9.77 -8.43 38.52
C LEU A 128 -9.23 -9.78 38.06
N ASP A 129 -8.84 -9.92 36.79
CA ASP A 129 -8.20 -11.14 36.27
C ASP A 129 -6.87 -11.42 36.96
N ARG A 130 -6.06 -10.37 37.16
CA ARG A 130 -4.81 -10.47 37.91
C ARG A 130 -5.05 -10.91 39.36
N TYR A 131 -6.06 -10.34 40.04
CA TYR A 131 -6.41 -10.76 41.41
C TYR A 131 -6.92 -12.20 41.46
N SER A 132 -7.77 -12.60 40.52
CA SER A 132 -8.29 -13.97 40.43
C SER A 132 -7.18 -15.00 40.25
N LYS A 133 -6.19 -14.74 39.38
CA LYS A 133 -5.02 -15.61 39.19
C LYS A 133 -4.22 -15.76 40.49
N VAL A 134 -3.91 -14.65 41.15
CA VAL A 134 -3.20 -14.67 42.44
C VAL A 134 -3.97 -15.48 43.49
N LEU A 135 -5.29 -15.28 43.61
CA LEU A 135 -6.11 -16.01 44.57
C LEU A 135 -6.23 -17.51 44.26
N SER A 136 -6.29 -17.89 42.98
CA SER A 136 -6.36 -19.31 42.57
C SER A 136 -5.12 -20.11 42.98
N ILE A 137 -3.97 -19.44 43.10
CA ILE A 137 -2.71 -20.02 43.56
C ILE A 137 -2.68 -20.19 45.08
N ILE A 138 -3.42 -19.33 45.81
CA ILE A 138 -3.46 -19.31 47.27
C ILE A 138 -4.48 -20.32 47.82
N GLN A 139 -5.56 -20.59 47.06
CA GLN A 139 -6.64 -21.50 47.45
C GLN A 139 -6.18 -22.87 48.01
N PRO A 140 -5.14 -23.54 47.50
CA PRO A 140 -4.68 -24.82 48.04
C PRO A 140 -4.10 -24.71 49.46
N VAL A 141 -3.51 -23.55 49.80
CA VAL A 141 -2.83 -23.26 51.08
C VAL A 141 -3.82 -22.79 52.16
N GLU A 142 -5.03 -22.35 51.76
CA GLU A 142 -6.08 -21.86 52.66
C GLU A 142 -6.48 -22.87 53.74
N LYS A 143 -6.48 -24.17 53.43
CA LYS A 143 -6.86 -25.22 54.39
C LYS A 143 -5.91 -25.33 55.59
N GLU A 144 -4.70 -24.79 55.46
CA GLU A 144 -3.66 -24.82 56.50
C GLU A 144 -3.58 -23.50 57.27
N LEU A 145 -4.28 -22.45 56.82
CA LEU A 145 -4.25 -21.14 57.45
C LEU A 145 -5.35 -21.02 58.53
N PRO A 146 -5.01 -20.85 59.82
CA PRO A 146 -5.99 -20.60 60.86
C PRO A 146 -6.70 -19.26 60.59
N THR A 147 -7.97 -19.15 61.00
CA THR A 147 -8.76 -17.92 60.94
C THR A 147 -7.94 -16.71 61.40
N LEU A 148 -7.62 -15.81 60.47
CA LEU A 148 -6.61 -14.74 60.57
C LEU A 148 -7.07 -13.53 61.41
N GLU A 149 -7.73 -13.73 62.54
CA GLU A 149 -8.00 -12.62 63.46
C GLU A 149 -6.68 -12.15 64.10
N GLY A 150 -6.15 -11.01 63.63
CA GLY A 150 -4.93 -10.38 64.15
C GLY A 150 -3.66 -10.55 63.30
N PHE A 151 -3.75 -11.20 62.14
CA PHE A 151 -2.64 -11.38 61.19
C PHE A 151 -2.92 -10.65 59.86
N GLU A 152 -1.87 -10.08 59.28
CA GLU A 152 -1.82 -9.45 57.96
C GLU A 152 -1.30 -10.47 56.95
N VAL A 153 -1.86 -10.50 55.74
CA VAL A 153 -1.38 -11.34 54.63
C VAL A 153 -0.95 -10.43 53.48
N THR A 154 0.32 -10.51 53.12
CA THR A 154 0.90 -9.76 51.99
C THR A 154 1.42 -10.71 50.93
N ILE A 155 1.15 -10.39 49.67
CA ILE A 155 1.58 -11.20 48.51
C ILE A 155 2.57 -10.39 47.70
N LEU A 156 3.75 -10.98 47.49
CA LEU A 156 4.84 -10.40 46.72
C LEU A 156 4.95 -11.13 45.38
N LEU A 157 4.99 -10.39 44.28
CA LEU A 157 5.30 -10.94 42.95
C LEU A 157 6.76 -10.67 42.61
N ILE A 158 7.54 -11.73 42.46
CA ILE A 158 8.98 -11.70 42.22
C ILE A 158 9.27 -12.46 40.93
N GLN A 159 10.00 -11.87 39.99
CA GLN A 159 10.45 -12.59 38.79
C GLN A 159 11.43 -13.72 39.17
N LYS A 160 11.32 -14.89 38.53
CA LYS A 160 12.18 -16.06 38.80
C LYS A 160 13.67 -15.76 38.65
N GLU A 161 14.03 -14.85 37.75
CA GLU A 161 15.40 -14.35 37.58
C GLU A 161 15.98 -13.75 38.88
N HIS A 162 15.10 -13.22 39.73
CA HIS A 162 15.41 -12.58 41.00
C HIS A 162 15.03 -13.44 42.22
N ALA A 163 14.92 -14.77 42.05
CA ALA A 163 14.52 -15.68 43.14
C ALA A 163 15.40 -15.57 44.40
N GLY A 164 16.67 -15.20 44.25
CA GLY A 164 17.59 -14.98 45.38
C GLY A 164 17.19 -13.82 46.32
N VAL A 165 16.29 -12.93 45.88
CA VAL A 165 15.75 -11.85 46.73
C VAL A 165 14.83 -12.41 47.83
N ILE A 166 14.20 -13.57 47.62
CA ILE A 166 13.28 -14.19 48.60
C ILE A 166 14.00 -14.47 49.93
N ASP A 167 15.25 -14.95 49.87
CA ASP A 167 16.03 -15.26 51.08
C ASP A 167 16.41 -13.99 51.86
N ILE A 168 16.67 -12.89 51.15
CA ILE A 168 16.96 -11.57 51.75
C ILE A 168 15.71 -11.06 52.46
N ILE A 169 14.55 -11.10 51.79
CA ILE A 169 13.28 -10.65 52.35
C ILE A 169 12.91 -11.50 53.58
N ARG A 170 13.07 -12.82 53.51
CA ARG A 170 12.81 -13.74 54.63
C ARG A 170 13.62 -13.37 55.88
N LYS A 171 14.91 -13.04 55.70
CA LYS A 171 15.81 -12.69 56.81
C LYS A 171 15.40 -11.38 57.49
N GLU A 172 15.10 -10.34 56.71
CA GLU A 172 14.74 -9.02 57.23
C GLU A 172 13.33 -9.01 57.85
N ILE A 173 12.35 -9.67 57.23
CA ILE A 173 11.01 -9.82 57.84
C ILE A 173 11.11 -10.61 59.15
N GLY A 174 11.99 -11.61 59.25
CA GLY A 174 12.25 -12.33 60.50
C GLY A 174 12.85 -11.44 61.60
N ALA A 175 13.72 -10.49 61.23
CA ALA A 175 14.25 -9.51 62.17
C ALA A 175 13.17 -8.53 62.68
N ILE A 176 12.30 -8.03 61.79
CA ILE A 176 11.22 -7.09 62.11
C ILE A 176 10.15 -7.75 62.99
N THR A 177 9.72 -8.96 62.64
CA THR A 177 8.61 -9.67 63.30
C THR A 177 9.05 -10.51 64.50
N HIS A 178 10.35 -10.51 64.84
CA HIS A 178 10.96 -11.41 65.82
C HIS A 178 10.65 -12.90 65.54
N ASN A 179 10.77 -13.30 64.28
CA ASN A 179 10.46 -14.65 63.78
C ASN A 179 8.98 -15.07 63.93
N HIS A 180 8.07 -14.15 64.24
CA HIS A 180 6.63 -14.40 64.17
C HIS A 180 6.12 -14.09 62.77
N PHE A 181 6.54 -14.88 61.78
CA PHE A 181 5.99 -14.80 60.43
C PHE A 181 6.07 -16.17 59.75
N GLU A 182 5.22 -16.36 58.74
CA GLU A 182 5.27 -17.53 57.87
C GLU A 182 5.35 -17.06 56.41
N MET A 183 6.24 -17.68 55.63
CA MET A 183 6.45 -17.30 54.24
C MET A 183 6.54 -18.55 53.35
N SER A 184 5.62 -18.63 52.40
CA SER A 184 5.53 -19.70 51.40
C SER A 184 5.64 -19.10 49.99
N SER A 185 6.29 -19.81 49.06
CA SER A 185 6.46 -19.34 47.67
C SER A 185 5.94 -20.38 46.68
N THR A 186 5.24 -19.92 45.64
CA THR A 186 4.66 -20.77 44.59
C THR A 186 4.82 -20.09 43.23
N SER A 187 5.01 -20.87 42.16
CA SER A 187 5.11 -20.34 40.78
C SER A 187 3.75 -19.87 40.27
N VAL A 188 3.69 -18.65 39.72
CA VAL A 188 2.49 -18.06 39.12
C VAL A 188 2.40 -18.40 37.63
N ASP A 189 3.51 -18.27 36.93
CA ASP A 189 3.67 -18.59 35.50
C ASP A 189 5.12 -19.03 35.23
N ASP A 190 5.53 -19.08 33.96
CA ASP A 190 6.89 -19.48 33.58
C ASP A 190 7.96 -18.50 34.10
N GLU A 191 7.61 -17.25 34.40
CA GLU A 191 8.54 -16.16 34.68
C GLU A 191 8.41 -15.57 36.10
N THR A 192 7.34 -15.86 36.83
CA THR A 192 6.96 -15.16 38.09
C THR A 192 6.72 -16.15 39.24
N LEU A 193 7.23 -15.79 40.42
CA LEU A 193 6.98 -16.42 41.72
C LEU A 193 6.07 -15.51 42.55
N ALA A 194 5.04 -16.08 43.17
CA ALA A 194 4.26 -15.44 44.22
C ALA A 194 4.76 -15.92 45.58
N THR A 195 5.15 -14.99 46.43
CA THR A 195 5.56 -15.24 47.80
C THR A 195 4.49 -14.68 48.74
N ILE A 196 3.82 -15.57 49.47
CA ILE A 196 2.80 -15.25 50.47
C ILE A 196 3.53 -15.07 51.81
N THR A 197 3.31 -13.95 52.47
CA THR A 197 3.88 -13.65 53.79
C THR A 197 2.75 -13.35 54.77
N VAL A 198 2.70 -14.09 55.87
CA VAL A 198 1.73 -13.93 56.96
C VAL A 198 2.47 -13.45 58.20
N PHE A 199 2.03 -12.35 58.80
CA PHE A 199 2.67 -11.77 59.99
C PHE A 199 1.65 -11.04 60.90
N PRO A 200 1.92 -10.83 62.20
CA PRO A 200 1.00 -10.13 63.10
C PRO A 200 0.77 -8.67 62.68
N LYS A 201 -0.49 -8.22 62.71
CA LYS A 201 -0.91 -6.87 62.30
C LYS A 201 -0.18 -5.73 63.03
N LYS A 202 0.39 -6.00 64.20
CA LYS A 202 1.22 -5.04 64.96
C LYS A 202 2.43 -4.54 64.16
N TYR A 203 2.93 -5.32 63.19
CA TYR A 203 4.13 -5.02 62.41
C TYR A 203 3.84 -4.52 60.98
N ASP A 204 2.58 -4.18 60.67
CA ASP A 204 2.12 -3.79 59.33
C ASP A 204 2.93 -2.65 58.70
N GLU A 205 3.04 -1.51 59.38
CA GLU A 205 3.74 -0.34 58.84
C GLU A 205 5.24 -0.61 58.57
N ASP A 206 5.89 -1.35 59.46
CA ASP A 206 7.32 -1.65 59.38
C ASP A 206 7.64 -2.62 58.23
N VAL A 207 6.82 -3.68 58.08
CA VAL A 207 6.99 -4.69 57.02
C VAL A 207 6.73 -4.09 55.65
N HIS A 208 5.69 -3.27 55.50
CA HIS A 208 5.39 -2.60 54.23
C HIS A 208 6.44 -1.57 53.82
N SER A 209 6.95 -0.80 54.79
CA SER A 209 8.02 0.17 54.54
C SER A 209 9.28 -0.53 54.03
N PHE A 210 9.60 -1.71 54.57
CA PHE A 210 10.70 -2.54 54.07
C PHE A 210 10.43 -3.07 52.66
N ILE A 211 9.28 -3.69 52.40
CA ILE A 211 8.93 -4.23 51.08
C ILE A 211 9.01 -3.15 49.99
N TYR A 212 8.52 -1.94 50.29
CA TYR A 212 8.62 -0.80 49.39
C TYR A 212 10.09 -0.40 49.11
N SER A 213 10.97 -0.46 50.12
CA SER A 213 12.40 -0.14 49.95
C SER A 213 13.15 -1.12 49.04
N VAL A 214 12.69 -2.37 48.95
CA VAL A 214 13.28 -3.44 48.11
C VAL A 214 12.73 -3.41 46.67
N ASN A 215 11.77 -2.51 46.36
CA ASN A 215 11.17 -2.34 45.04
C ASN A 215 10.53 -3.62 44.48
N VAL A 216 9.85 -4.39 45.33
CA VAL A 216 9.09 -5.58 44.93
C VAL A 216 7.63 -5.20 44.69
N ASN A 217 7.03 -5.77 43.63
CA ASN A 217 5.63 -5.53 43.32
C ASN A 217 4.72 -6.19 44.37
N GLU A 218 4.21 -5.38 45.28
CA GLU A 218 3.25 -5.78 46.31
C GLU A 218 1.83 -5.79 45.72
N VAL A 219 1.15 -6.95 45.79
CA VAL A 219 -0.27 -7.03 45.42
C VAL A 219 -1.10 -6.80 46.68
N ARG A 220 -1.51 -5.55 46.88
CA ARG A 220 -2.49 -5.21 47.93
C ARG A 220 -3.88 -5.64 47.51
N LEU A 221 -4.55 -6.36 48.40
CA LEU A 221 -5.99 -6.58 48.31
C LEU A 221 -6.69 -5.25 48.63
N PRO A 222 -7.65 -4.80 47.81
CA PRO A 222 -8.45 -3.63 48.16
C PRO A 222 -9.13 -3.82 49.53
N LYS A 223 -9.31 -2.73 50.29
CA LYS A 223 -9.83 -2.77 51.67
C LYS A 223 -11.18 -3.50 51.81
N GLU A 224 -11.95 -3.55 50.73
CA GLU A 224 -13.26 -4.22 50.63
C GLU A 224 -13.17 -5.75 50.76
N TYR A 225 -11.99 -6.32 50.48
CA TYR A 225 -11.72 -7.75 50.53
C TYR A 225 -10.98 -8.18 51.80
N THR A 226 -10.39 -7.23 52.54
CA THR A 226 -9.60 -7.50 53.75
C THR A 226 -10.46 -8.10 54.87
N GLY A 227 -10.05 -9.26 55.40
CA GLY A 227 -10.73 -9.91 56.55
C GLY A 227 -11.90 -10.83 56.20
N ARG A 228 -12.18 -11.07 54.91
CA ARG A 228 -13.16 -12.09 54.47
C ARG A 228 -12.47 -13.42 54.17
N PRO A 229 -13.17 -14.56 54.27
CA PRO A 229 -12.66 -15.85 53.79
C PRO A 229 -12.26 -15.79 52.30
N PHE A 230 -11.19 -16.49 51.89
CA PHE A 230 -10.68 -16.43 50.51
C PHE A 230 -11.72 -16.96 49.50
N PHE A 231 -12.51 -17.96 49.88
CA PHE A 231 -13.64 -18.42 49.09
C PHE A 231 -14.67 -17.31 48.77
N GLU A 232 -15.00 -16.46 49.75
CA GLU A 232 -15.92 -15.33 49.54
C GLU A 232 -15.30 -14.24 48.66
N MET A 233 -13.99 -13.97 48.83
CA MET A 233 -13.27 -13.01 47.98
C MET A 233 -13.24 -13.45 46.53
N PHE A 234 -12.96 -14.75 46.27
CA PHE A 234 -12.94 -15.30 44.92
C PHE A 234 -14.32 -15.25 44.27
N ALA A 235 -15.38 -15.59 45.03
CA ALA A 235 -16.75 -15.47 44.57
C ALA A 235 -17.11 -14.01 44.20
N LEU A 236 -16.74 -13.04 45.04
CA LEU A 236 -17.05 -11.63 44.82
C LEU A 236 -16.27 -11.01 43.65
N ILE A 237 -14.99 -11.40 43.46
CA ILE A 237 -14.20 -11.01 42.29
C ILE A 237 -14.79 -11.63 41.01
N GLY A 238 -15.18 -12.90 41.07
CA GLY A 238 -15.86 -13.58 39.96
C GLY A 238 -17.17 -12.90 39.58
N GLU A 239 -18.00 -12.54 40.57
CA GLU A 239 -19.26 -11.82 40.38
C GLU A 239 -19.04 -10.43 39.78
N GLN A 240 -18.12 -9.63 40.34
CA GLN A 240 -17.82 -8.29 39.83
C GLN A 240 -17.23 -8.34 38.43
N LYS A 241 -16.39 -9.33 38.13
CA LYS A 241 -15.84 -9.56 36.79
C LYS A 241 -16.97 -9.90 35.80
N ALA A 242 -17.86 -10.82 36.17
CA ALA A 242 -19.00 -11.20 35.35
C ALA A 242 -19.92 -9.99 35.06
N LYS A 243 -20.21 -9.19 36.10
CA LYS A 243 -21.00 -7.96 35.98
C LYS A 243 -20.34 -6.92 35.06
N ASN A 244 -19.04 -6.70 35.19
CA ASN A 244 -18.32 -5.76 34.32
C ASN A 244 -18.29 -6.24 32.86
N ILE A 245 -18.13 -7.54 32.63
CA ILE A 245 -18.19 -8.14 31.28
C ILE A 245 -19.59 -8.01 30.68
N GLU A 246 -20.63 -8.23 31.47
CA GLU A 246 -22.02 -8.03 31.06
C GLU A 246 -22.28 -6.55 30.71
N GLU A 247 -21.83 -5.60 31.54
CA GLU A 247 -21.97 -4.18 31.27
C GLU A 247 -21.23 -3.78 29.98
N ILE A 248 -20.02 -4.29 29.73
CA ILE A 248 -19.30 -4.11 28.45
C ILE A 248 -20.13 -4.64 27.28
N ALA A 249 -20.71 -5.83 27.40
CA ALA A 249 -21.55 -6.42 26.36
C ALA A 249 -22.81 -5.57 26.08
N THR A 250 -23.43 -4.98 27.12
CA THR A 250 -24.56 -4.06 26.95
C THR A 250 -24.15 -2.76 26.25
N ILE A 251 -22.97 -2.22 26.56
CA ILE A 251 -22.40 -1.06 25.88
C ILE A 251 -22.14 -1.39 24.41
N ASP A 252 -21.59 -2.56 24.11
CA ASP A 252 -21.32 -3.01 22.74
C ASP A 252 -22.60 -3.18 21.92
N GLN A 253 -23.65 -3.73 22.52
CA GLN A 253 -24.97 -3.79 21.88
C GLN A 253 -25.54 -2.39 21.60
N ARG A 254 -25.31 -1.43 22.51
CA ARG A 254 -25.77 -0.06 22.32
C ARG A 254 -24.98 0.69 21.26
N LEU A 255 -23.66 0.48 21.17
CA LEU A 255 -22.84 1.00 20.08
C LEU A 255 -23.23 0.36 18.73
N ALA A 256 -23.55 -0.94 18.72
CA ALA A 256 -24.03 -1.64 17.53
C ALA A 256 -25.39 -1.11 17.04
N SER A 257 -26.31 -0.79 17.95
CA SER A 257 -27.61 -0.20 17.58
C SER A 257 -27.48 1.25 17.07
N LEU A 258 -26.52 2.02 17.58
CA LEU A 258 -26.19 3.33 17.00
C LEU A 258 -25.56 3.18 15.61
N SER A 259 -24.64 2.22 15.45
CA SER A 259 -23.97 1.97 14.18
C SER A 259 -24.99 1.53 13.10
N SER A 260 -25.96 0.67 13.41
CA SER A 260 -26.96 0.23 12.40
C SER A 260 -27.82 1.36 11.84
N VAL A 261 -28.00 2.44 12.59
CA VAL A 261 -28.75 3.63 12.16
C VAL A 261 -27.86 4.62 11.43
N TRP A 262 -26.71 4.96 12.00
CA TRP A 262 -25.90 6.11 11.60
C TRP A 262 -24.68 5.78 10.73
N TYR A 263 -24.21 4.53 10.70
CA TYR A 263 -22.95 4.17 10.03
C TYR A 263 -22.91 4.55 8.56
N GLN A 264 -24.01 4.27 7.83
CA GLN A 264 -24.10 4.59 6.39
C GLN A 264 -24.12 6.11 6.15
N GLU A 265 -24.91 6.86 6.92
CA GLU A 265 -25.00 8.32 6.79
C GLU A 265 -23.68 9.00 7.18
N MET A 266 -23.06 8.58 8.28
CA MET A 266 -21.77 9.10 8.72
C MET A 266 -20.66 8.82 7.71
N LYS A 267 -20.67 7.64 7.07
CA LYS A 267 -19.69 7.30 6.04
C LYS A 267 -19.81 8.24 4.83
N VAL A 268 -21.03 8.46 4.33
CA VAL A 268 -21.27 9.38 3.19
C VAL A 268 -20.96 10.83 3.58
N LEU A 269 -21.38 11.28 4.77
CA LEU A 269 -21.08 12.63 5.27
C LEU A 269 -19.58 12.85 5.42
N ARG A 270 -18.83 11.87 5.94
CA ARG A 270 -17.38 11.94 6.03
C ARG A 270 -16.74 12.08 4.65
N GLU A 271 -17.12 11.24 3.69
CA GLU A 271 -16.63 11.32 2.31
C GLU A 271 -16.88 12.72 1.71
N HIS A 272 -18.11 13.25 1.82
CA HIS A 272 -18.44 14.58 1.33
C HIS A 272 -17.68 15.70 2.06
N LEU A 273 -17.50 15.60 3.37
CA LEU A 273 -16.74 16.60 4.12
C LEU A 273 -15.25 16.54 3.82
N GLU A 274 -14.69 15.37 3.51
CA GLU A 274 -13.32 15.21 3.01
C GLU A 274 -13.16 15.89 1.65
N ASP A 275 -14.14 15.73 0.76
CA ASP A 275 -14.17 16.42 -0.54
C ASP A 275 -14.25 17.94 -0.36
N ILE A 276 -15.20 18.43 0.46
CA ILE A 276 -15.35 19.86 0.77
C ILE A 276 -14.09 20.40 1.44
N HIS A 277 -13.49 19.66 2.38
CA HIS A 277 -12.25 20.07 3.03
C HIS A 277 -11.09 20.20 2.03
N GLY A 278 -10.97 19.26 1.08
CA GLY A 278 -10.00 19.34 0.00
C GLY A 278 -10.24 20.53 -0.94
N GLU A 279 -11.50 20.82 -1.26
CA GLU A 279 -11.88 21.98 -2.06
C GLU A 279 -11.57 23.29 -1.33
N VAL A 280 -12.08 23.46 -0.10
CA VAL A 280 -11.87 24.67 0.71
C VAL A 280 -10.38 24.85 1.04
N GLY A 281 -9.66 23.76 1.29
CA GLY A 281 -8.21 23.77 1.47
C GLY A 281 -7.47 24.30 0.22
N SER A 282 -8.03 24.11 -0.98
CA SER A 282 -7.45 24.64 -2.21
C SER A 282 -7.56 26.17 -2.30
N TYR A 283 -8.51 26.80 -1.60
CA TYR A 283 -8.61 28.27 -1.58
C TYR A 283 -7.42 28.92 -0.87
N THR A 284 -6.82 28.24 0.11
CA THR A 284 -5.64 28.76 0.82
C THR A 284 -4.43 28.94 -0.10
N LYS A 285 -4.42 28.27 -1.27
CA LYS A 285 -3.39 28.41 -2.30
C LYS A 285 -3.54 29.69 -3.14
N PHE A 286 -4.69 30.36 -3.07
CA PHE A 286 -4.91 31.60 -3.79
C PHE A 286 -4.30 32.78 -3.03
N GLY A 287 -3.63 33.66 -3.75
CA GLY A 287 -3.07 34.89 -3.19
C GLY A 287 -4.02 36.06 -3.35
N LEU A 288 -4.24 36.83 -2.29
CA LEU A 288 -4.98 38.09 -2.33
C LEU A 288 -4.04 39.27 -2.09
N SER A 289 -4.18 40.30 -2.94
CA SER A 289 -3.68 41.65 -2.65
C SER A 289 -4.82 42.53 -2.15
N THR A 290 -4.56 43.84 -1.98
CA THR A 290 -5.59 44.83 -1.62
C THR A 290 -6.78 44.84 -2.60
N TYR A 291 -6.52 44.70 -3.91
CA TYR A 291 -7.56 44.87 -4.96
C TYR A 291 -7.64 43.70 -5.96
N THR A 292 -6.63 42.84 -6.02
CA THR A 292 -6.53 41.76 -7.00
C THR A 292 -6.39 40.40 -6.33
N PHE A 293 -6.78 39.36 -7.05
CA PHE A 293 -6.45 37.99 -6.70
C PHE A 293 -5.43 37.44 -7.69
N VAL A 294 -4.67 36.43 -7.25
CA VAL A 294 -3.69 35.70 -8.05
C VAL A 294 -3.90 34.21 -7.83
N ILE A 295 -4.13 33.47 -8.92
CA ILE A 295 -4.17 32.01 -8.93
C ILE A 295 -3.02 31.52 -9.79
N MET A 296 -2.23 30.60 -9.24
CA MET A 296 -1.06 30.00 -9.90
C MET A 296 -1.29 28.51 -10.10
N GLY A 297 -0.82 27.97 -11.22
CA GLY A 297 -0.96 26.54 -11.46
C GLY A 297 -0.46 26.06 -12.81
N TRP A 298 -0.65 24.77 -13.05
CA TRP A 298 -0.33 24.11 -14.31
C TRP A 298 -1.59 23.69 -15.04
N ILE A 299 -1.62 23.94 -16.35
CA ILE A 299 -2.69 23.50 -17.24
C ILE A 299 -2.07 22.70 -18.40
N PRO A 300 -2.71 21.60 -18.84
CA PRO A 300 -2.30 20.96 -20.08
C PRO A 300 -2.46 21.91 -21.27
N GLY A 301 -1.46 22.00 -22.13
CA GLY A 301 -1.44 22.94 -23.26
C GLY A 301 -2.65 22.81 -24.19
N ARG A 302 -3.24 21.60 -24.31
CA ARG A 302 -4.45 21.36 -25.09
C ARG A 302 -5.71 22.08 -24.56
N HIS A 303 -5.73 22.42 -23.28
CA HIS A 303 -6.87 23.09 -22.63
C HIS A 303 -6.64 24.58 -22.41
N LEU A 304 -5.41 25.08 -22.61
CA LEU A 304 -5.06 26.48 -22.34
C LEU A 304 -5.94 27.46 -23.12
N GLU A 305 -6.05 27.27 -24.43
CA GLU A 305 -6.84 28.18 -25.29
C GLU A 305 -8.33 28.11 -24.94
N LYS A 306 -8.88 26.91 -24.71
CA LYS A 306 -10.28 26.75 -24.29
C LYS A 306 -10.58 27.46 -22.96
N THR A 307 -9.68 27.38 -21.99
CA THR A 307 -9.82 28.09 -20.71
C THR A 307 -9.65 29.60 -20.87
N ARG A 308 -8.74 30.06 -21.74
CA ARG A 308 -8.56 31.48 -22.07
C ARG A 308 -9.83 32.06 -22.69
N ASP A 309 -10.40 31.38 -23.68
CA ASP A 309 -11.63 31.81 -24.36
C ASP A 309 -12.81 31.89 -23.39
N ALA A 310 -12.98 30.88 -22.54
CA ALA A 310 -14.03 30.86 -21.51
C ALA A 310 -13.90 32.02 -20.49
N LEU A 311 -12.67 32.34 -20.07
CA LEU A 311 -12.41 33.49 -19.19
C LEU A 311 -12.72 34.82 -19.91
N GLN A 312 -12.36 34.92 -21.19
CA GLN A 312 -12.59 36.14 -21.97
C GLN A 312 -14.08 36.37 -22.23
N GLU A 313 -14.85 35.32 -22.53
CA GLU A 313 -16.29 35.39 -22.77
C GLU A 313 -17.07 35.83 -21.52
N ILE A 314 -16.72 35.29 -20.34
CA ILE A 314 -17.47 35.55 -19.09
C ILE A 314 -17.07 36.88 -18.43
N PHE A 315 -15.78 37.24 -18.48
CA PHE A 315 -15.25 38.39 -17.73
C PHE A 315 -14.88 39.59 -18.61
N GLY A 316 -15.01 39.49 -19.93
CA GLY A 316 -14.82 40.61 -20.87
C GLY A 316 -13.42 41.21 -20.83
N GLY A 317 -12.40 40.42 -20.46
CA GLY A 317 -11.00 40.86 -20.35
C GLY A 317 -10.59 41.46 -18.99
N ARG A 318 -11.50 41.51 -18.00
CA ARG A 318 -11.16 41.93 -16.63
C ARG A 318 -10.26 40.92 -15.90
N VAL A 319 -10.31 39.66 -16.32
CA VAL A 319 -9.48 38.57 -15.81
C VAL A 319 -8.51 38.16 -16.91
N VAL A 320 -7.22 38.11 -16.59
CA VAL A 320 -6.15 37.82 -17.55
C VAL A 320 -5.46 36.52 -17.15
N ILE A 321 -5.28 35.63 -18.13
CA ILE A 321 -4.45 34.44 -18.00
C ILE A 321 -3.11 34.67 -18.71
N ARG A 322 -2.03 34.63 -17.93
CA ARG A 322 -0.66 34.78 -18.42
C ARG A 322 0.02 33.42 -18.41
N GLU A 323 0.65 33.06 -19.52
CA GLU A 323 1.61 31.97 -19.56
C GLU A 323 2.94 32.46 -18.97
N LEU A 324 3.43 31.77 -17.95
CA LEU A 324 4.71 32.10 -17.33
C LEU A 324 5.84 31.37 -18.08
N GLY A 325 6.97 32.06 -18.22
CA GLY A 325 8.20 31.42 -18.67
C GLY A 325 8.63 30.38 -17.64
N VAL A 326 8.80 29.13 -18.09
CA VAL A 326 9.16 28.02 -17.21
C VAL A 326 10.67 27.87 -17.19
N THR A 327 11.30 27.98 -16.01
CA THR A 327 12.73 27.68 -15.86
C THR A 327 12.99 26.17 -15.83
N GLU A 328 14.24 25.73 -16.01
CA GLU A 328 14.61 24.31 -15.87
C GLU A 328 14.33 23.77 -14.45
N GLY A 329 14.34 24.63 -13.43
CA GLY A 329 13.97 24.27 -12.06
C GLY A 329 12.47 24.01 -11.90
N ASP A 330 11.63 24.91 -12.41
CA ASP A 330 10.17 24.79 -12.37
C ASP A 330 9.68 23.54 -13.11
N MET A 331 10.35 23.20 -14.21
CA MET A 331 10.01 22.02 -15.02
C MET A 331 10.19 20.69 -14.28
N LYS A 332 11.00 20.65 -13.20
CA LYS A 332 11.14 19.47 -12.35
C LYS A 332 9.94 19.26 -11.43
N LEU A 333 9.28 20.35 -11.04
CA LEU A 333 8.08 20.36 -10.20
C LEU A 333 6.79 20.25 -11.04
N ALA A 334 6.90 20.38 -12.35
CA ALA A 334 5.77 20.28 -13.26
C ALA A 334 5.02 18.94 -13.07
N PRO A 335 3.69 18.98 -12.94
CA PRO A 335 2.90 17.78 -12.73
C PRO A 335 2.84 16.92 -13.99
N VAL A 336 2.78 15.61 -13.80
CA VAL A 336 2.77 14.62 -14.87
C VAL A 336 1.36 14.11 -15.11
N TRP A 337 0.93 14.21 -16.37
CA TRP A 337 -0.34 13.66 -16.83
C TRP A 337 -0.12 12.69 -17.98
N TYR A 338 -0.59 11.47 -17.77
CA TYR A 338 -0.63 10.44 -18.79
C TYR A 338 -1.82 10.66 -19.73
N ASP A 339 -1.52 10.72 -21.02
CA ASP A 339 -2.50 10.77 -22.10
C ASP A 339 -2.13 9.67 -23.10
N ASN A 340 -2.39 8.43 -22.70
CA ASN A 340 -2.12 7.27 -23.53
C ASN A 340 -3.37 6.79 -24.28
N PRO A 341 -3.18 6.16 -25.46
CA PRO A 341 -4.29 5.56 -26.19
C PRO A 341 -4.97 4.45 -25.36
N SER A 342 -6.21 4.11 -25.73
CA SER A 342 -7.08 3.18 -24.98
C SER A 342 -6.48 1.80 -24.69
N TRP A 343 -5.59 1.29 -25.55
CA TRP A 343 -4.91 0.00 -25.35
C TRP A 343 -3.71 0.07 -24.40
N VAL A 344 -3.12 1.26 -24.18
CA VAL A 344 -2.03 1.51 -23.22
C VAL A 344 -2.57 1.99 -21.87
N LYS A 345 -3.73 2.66 -21.85
CA LYS A 345 -4.39 3.20 -20.64
C LYS A 345 -4.45 2.22 -19.46
N PRO A 346 -4.74 0.91 -19.64
CA PRO A 346 -4.73 -0.05 -18.52
C PRO A 346 -3.36 -0.19 -17.82
N PHE A 347 -2.27 -0.04 -18.57
CA PHE A 347 -0.90 -0.18 -18.06
C PHE A 347 -0.43 1.03 -17.26
N GLU A 348 -1.08 2.19 -17.42
CA GLU A 348 -0.83 3.36 -16.55
C GLU A 348 -1.10 3.05 -15.08
N PHE A 349 -2.01 2.12 -14.79
CA PHE A 349 -2.28 1.69 -13.42
C PHE A 349 -1.03 1.10 -12.75
N ILE A 350 -0.26 0.28 -13.48
CA ILE A 350 1.02 -0.25 -12.97
C ILE A 350 1.99 0.89 -12.69
N MET A 351 2.00 1.93 -13.52
CA MET A 351 2.83 3.10 -13.31
C MET A 351 2.41 3.96 -12.11
N LYS A 352 1.12 4.01 -11.79
CA LYS A 352 0.60 4.71 -10.60
C LYS A 352 0.94 3.97 -9.31
N LEU A 353 1.12 2.65 -9.36
CA LEU A 353 1.62 1.86 -8.23
C LEU A 353 3.14 2.00 -8.05
N ALA A 354 3.85 2.30 -9.13
CA ALA A 354 5.25 2.65 -9.10
C ALA A 354 5.46 4.14 -8.76
N ALA A 355 6.70 4.60 -8.71
CA ALA A 355 7.00 6.02 -8.61
C ALA A 355 6.50 6.73 -9.88
N VAL A 356 5.93 7.94 -9.76
CA VAL A 356 5.48 8.77 -10.91
C VAL A 356 6.70 9.31 -11.67
N PRO A 357 6.69 9.36 -13.03
CA PRO A 357 7.82 9.84 -13.81
C PRO A 357 8.09 11.29 -13.50
N LYS A 358 9.33 11.74 -13.71
CA LYS A 358 9.58 13.17 -13.82
C LYS A 358 9.02 13.67 -15.16
N TYR A 359 8.63 14.94 -15.19
CA TYR A 359 7.95 15.53 -16.35
C TYR A 359 8.74 15.43 -17.68
N GLN A 360 10.07 15.46 -17.61
CA GLN A 360 10.95 15.37 -18.78
C GLN A 360 11.40 13.93 -19.12
N GLU A 361 10.98 12.94 -18.34
CA GLU A 361 11.29 11.54 -18.62
C GLU A 361 10.35 10.96 -19.67
N VAL A 362 10.83 9.95 -20.40
CA VAL A 362 9.99 9.17 -21.30
C VAL A 362 8.97 8.35 -20.49
N ASP A 363 7.70 8.44 -20.91
CA ASP A 363 6.62 7.57 -20.42
C ASP A 363 6.93 6.09 -20.72
N PRO A 364 7.11 5.24 -19.70
CA PRO A 364 7.37 3.82 -19.92
C PRO A 364 6.10 3.02 -20.28
N SER A 365 4.91 3.58 -20.09
CA SER A 365 3.62 2.86 -20.23
C SER A 365 3.42 2.21 -21.61
N PRO A 366 3.74 2.87 -22.74
CA PRO A 366 3.60 2.24 -24.06
C PRO A 366 4.53 1.04 -24.27
N ILE A 367 5.73 1.08 -23.68
CA ILE A 367 6.71 0.00 -23.78
C ILE A 367 6.26 -1.18 -22.92
N LEU A 368 5.81 -0.87 -21.70
CA LEU A 368 5.19 -1.85 -20.81
C LEU A 368 4.00 -2.54 -21.49
N ALA A 369 3.13 -1.80 -22.18
CA ALA A 369 1.97 -2.34 -22.89
C ALA A 369 2.34 -3.31 -24.03
N ILE A 370 3.57 -3.27 -24.54
CA ILE A 370 4.07 -4.19 -25.58
C ILE A 370 4.79 -5.39 -24.94
N PHE A 371 5.78 -5.13 -24.07
CA PHE A 371 6.64 -6.19 -23.55
C PHE A 371 5.99 -6.99 -22.42
N PHE A 372 5.11 -6.39 -21.61
CA PHE A 372 4.42 -7.12 -20.54
C PHE A 372 3.55 -8.27 -21.08
N PRO A 373 2.64 -8.06 -22.05
CA PRO A 373 1.87 -9.16 -22.65
C PRO A 373 2.77 -10.23 -23.28
N ILE A 374 3.88 -9.84 -23.91
CA ILE A 374 4.83 -10.78 -24.52
C ILE A 374 5.50 -11.65 -23.45
N PHE A 375 6.02 -11.04 -22.37
CA PHE A 375 6.67 -11.80 -21.29
C PHE A 375 5.69 -12.72 -20.58
N PHE A 376 4.47 -12.24 -20.33
CA PHE A 376 3.39 -13.07 -19.80
C PHE A 376 3.07 -14.25 -20.73
N GLY A 377 2.98 -13.97 -22.03
CA GLY A 377 2.74 -14.98 -23.07
C GLY A 377 3.81 -16.06 -23.11
N ILE A 378 5.09 -15.68 -23.08
CA ILE A 378 6.23 -16.61 -23.07
C ILE A 378 6.26 -17.47 -21.80
N MET A 379 5.92 -16.88 -20.65
CA MET A 379 5.92 -17.60 -19.37
C MET A 379 4.73 -18.55 -19.22
N VAL A 380 3.52 -18.18 -19.64
CA VAL A 380 2.37 -19.11 -19.54
C VAL A 380 2.38 -20.08 -20.71
N GLY A 381 2.36 -19.54 -21.93
CA GLY A 381 2.49 -20.27 -23.19
C GLY A 381 1.64 -21.53 -23.32
N ASP A 382 0.36 -21.51 -22.93
CA ASP A 382 -0.55 -22.65 -23.06
C ASP A 382 -1.89 -22.16 -23.60
N ILE A 383 -2.40 -22.78 -24.66
CA ILE A 383 -3.65 -22.36 -25.31
C ILE A 383 -4.84 -22.49 -24.35
N GLY A 384 -4.92 -23.61 -23.62
CA GLY A 384 -6.00 -23.90 -22.69
C GLY A 384 -6.04 -22.88 -21.56
N TYR A 385 -4.90 -22.62 -20.94
CA TYR A 385 -4.80 -21.59 -19.89
C TYR A 385 -5.07 -20.19 -20.44
N GLY A 386 -4.57 -19.86 -21.63
CA GLY A 386 -4.84 -18.58 -22.28
C GLY A 386 -6.33 -18.34 -22.50
N LEU A 387 -7.08 -19.35 -22.96
CA LEU A 387 -8.54 -19.27 -23.14
C LEU A 387 -9.28 -19.09 -21.81
N VAL A 388 -8.87 -19.81 -20.76
CA VAL A 388 -9.48 -19.66 -19.43
C VAL A 388 -9.22 -18.26 -18.86
N ILE A 389 -7.99 -17.75 -18.99
CA ILE A 389 -7.61 -16.41 -18.54
C ILE A 389 -8.38 -15.33 -19.33
N LEU A 390 -8.55 -15.52 -20.64
CA LEU A 390 -9.36 -14.63 -21.48
C LEU A 390 -10.82 -14.60 -21.02
N ALA A 391 -11.43 -15.77 -20.80
CA ALA A 391 -12.80 -15.88 -20.33
C ALA A 391 -12.97 -15.21 -18.96
N LEU A 392 -12.06 -15.47 -18.03
CA LEU A 392 -12.07 -14.85 -16.70
C LEU A 392 -11.92 -13.32 -16.79
N GLY A 393 -11.02 -12.82 -17.63
CA GLY A 393 -10.84 -11.40 -17.88
C GLY A 393 -12.12 -10.74 -18.39
N LEU A 394 -12.81 -11.36 -19.36
CA LEU A 394 -14.09 -10.86 -19.87
C LEU A 394 -15.21 -10.88 -18.83
N ILE A 395 -15.29 -11.93 -18.00
CA ILE A 395 -16.28 -12.05 -16.91
C ILE A 395 -16.06 -10.94 -15.87
N VAL A 396 -14.81 -10.74 -15.42
CA VAL A 396 -14.47 -9.70 -14.44
C VAL A 396 -14.80 -8.31 -14.99
N ARG A 397 -14.45 -8.07 -16.26
CA ARG A 397 -14.72 -6.79 -16.93
C ARG A 397 -16.22 -6.48 -17.01
N LYS A 398 -17.07 -7.49 -17.23
CA LYS A 398 -18.53 -7.32 -17.30
C LYS A 398 -19.20 -7.22 -15.93
N LYS A 399 -18.68 -7.92 -14.91
CA LYS A 399 -19.30 -8.00 -13.57
C LYS A 399 -18.91 -6.85 -12.66
N PHE A 400 -17.69 -6.31 -12.81
CA PHE A 400 -17.14 -5.28 -11.91
C PHE A 400 -16.90 -3.96 -12.65
N THR A 401 -17.96 -3.37 -13.21
CA THR A 401 -17.90 -2.09 -13.95
C THR A 401 -17.50 -0.93 -13.05
N ASP A 402 -17.94 -0.96 -11.79
CA ASP A 402 -17.79 0.17 -10.86
C ASP A 402 -16.42 0.21 -10.16
N ILE A 403 -15.57 -0.80 -10.35
CA ILE A 403 -14.26 -0.89 -9.71
C ILE A 403 -13.15 -0.62 -10.73
N PRO A 404 -12.51 0.58 -10.71
CA PRO A 404 -11.47 0.95 -11.67
C PRO A 404 -10.28 -0.02 -11.70
N PHE A 405 -9.94 -0.59 -10.52
CA PHE A 405 -8.90 -1.60 -10.37
C PHE A 405 -9.23 -2.88 -11.17
N ALA A 406 -10.45 -3.41 -11.01
CA ALA A 406 -10.89 -4.62 -11.70
C ALA A 406 -10.94 -4.42 -13.22
N GLN A 407 -11.35 -3.23 -13.67
CA GLN A 407 -11.35 -2.87 -15.09
C GLN A 407 -9.93 -2.83 -15.69
N SER A 408 -8.97 -2.24 -14.97
CA SER A 408 -7.58 -2.17 -15.46
C SER A 408 -6.92 -3.54 -15.49
N MET A 409 -7.09 -4.34 -14.44
CA MET A 409 -6.54 -5.70 -14.36
C MET A 409 -7.16 -6.64 -15.39
N SER A 410 -8.49 -6.61 -15.57
CA SER A 410 -9.14 -7.43 -16.58
C SER A 410 -8.70 -7.07 -18.00
N ALA A 411 -8.53 -5.79 -18.31
CA ALA A 411 -8.00 -5.36 -19.60
C ALA A 411 -6.57 -5.87 -19.85
N ILE A 412 -5.69 -5.80 -18.84
CA ILE A 412 -4.32 -6.35 -18.92
C ILE A 412 -4.37 -7.86 -19.16
N LEU A 413 -5.18 -8.62 -18.42
CA LEU A 413 -5.31 -10.06 -18.60
C LEU A 413 -5.84 -10.43 -19.99
N ILE A 414 -6.82 -9.69 -20.52
CA ILE A 414 -7.35 -9.91 -21.87
C ILE A 414 -6.25 -9.68 -22.91
N ILE A 415 -5.51 -8.57 -22.81
CA ILE A 415 -4.42 -8.26 -23.74
C ILE A 415 -3.31 -9.32 -23.65
N SER A 416 -2.96 -9.76 -22.44
CA SER A 416 -1.93 -10.79 -22.22
C SER A 416 -2.34 -12.19 -22.64
N SER A 417 -3.64 -12.51 -22.63
CA SER A 417 -4.13 -13.82 -23.07
C SER A 417 -3.90 -14.09 -24.55
N ILE A 418 -3.84 -13.04 -25.39
CA ILE A 418 -3.60 -13.17 -26.83
C ILE A 418 -2.18 -13.71 -27.10
N PRO A 419 -1.08 -13.08 -26.61
CA PRO A 419 0.24 -13.67 -26.70
C PRO A 419 0.34 -15.06 -26.06
N THR A 420 -0.33 -15.32 -24.94
CA THR A 420 -0.32 -16.67 -24.31
C THR A 420 -0.85 -17.75 -25.26
N ILE A 421 -1.95 -17.48 -25.97
CA ILE A 421 -2.52 -18.42 -26.95
C ILE A 421 -1.58 -18.58 -28.14
N VAL A 422 -0.99 -17.48 -28.62
CA VAL A 422 -0.05 -17.50 -29.74
C VAL A 422 1.20 -18.33 -29.39
N PHE A 423 1.83 -18.07 -28.24
CA PHE A 423 2.99 -18.85 -27.79
C PHE A 423 2.63 -20.29 -27.44
N GLY A 424 1.44 -20.55 -26.87
CA GLY A 424 0.95 -21.91 -26.67
C GLY A 424 0.79 -22.68 -27.98
N TYR A 425 0.39 -22.01 -29.07
CA TYR A 425 0.39 -22.60 -30.40
C TYR A 425 1.81 -22.87 -30.93
N PHE A 426 2.77 -21.97 -30.68
CA PHE A 426 4.18 -22.22 -31.01
C PHE A 426 4.75 -23.43 -30.27
N TYR A 427 4.42 -23.58 -28.98
CA TYR A 427 4.88 -24.69 -28.17
C TYR A 427 4.09 -25.98 -28.39
N GLY A 428 2.89 -25.91 -28.98
CA GLY A 428 1.99 -27.05 -29.14
C GLY A 428 1.28 -27.47 -27.85
N GLU A 429 1.13 -26.56 -26.89
CA GLU A 429 0.67 -26.85 -25.53
C GLU A 429 -0.79 -26.47 -25.32
N PHE A 430 -1.59 -27.42 -24.82
CA PHE A 430 -2.98 -27.22 -24.42
C PHE A 430 -3.23 -28.05 -23.17
N PHE A 431 -3.42 -27.40 -22.02
CA PHE A 431 -3.40 -28.05 -20.70
C PHE A 431 -2.18 -28.96 -20.53
N GLY A 432 -0.99 -28.44 -20.88
CA GLY A 432 0.25 -29.20 -20.99
C GLY A 432 0.29 -30.06 -22.26
N ASN A 433 0.57 -31.36 -22.09
CA ASN A 433 0.72 -32.33 -23.17
C ASN A 433 -0.60 -33.00 -23.60
N PHE A 434 -1.77 -32.51 -23.16
CA PHE A 434 -3.05 -33.15 -23.47
C PHE A 434 -3.36 -33.15 -24.98
N ALA A 435 -3.10 -32.04 -25.68
CA ALA A 435 -3.32 -31.99 -27.13
C ALA A 435 -2.35 -32.88 -27.92
N GLU A 436 -1.15 -33.13 -27.41
CA GLU A 436 -0.19 -34.06 -28.02
C GLU A 436 -0.67 -35.51 -27.87
N HIS A 437 -1.18 -35.89 -26.69
CA HIS A 437 -1.78 -37.21 -26.46
C HIS A 437 -3.00 -37.48 -27.36
N MET A 438 -3.78 -36.43 -27.66
CA MET A 438 -4.95 -36.52 -28.53
C MET A 438 -4.62 -36.35 -30.03
N GLY A 439 -3.37 -36.05 -30.38
CA GLY A 439 -2.92 -35.82 -31.76
C GLY A 439 -3.47 -34.53 -32.40
N TRP A 440 -3.92 -33.55 -31.60
CA TRP A 440 -4.53 -32.32 -32.10
C TRP A 440 -3.50 -31.25 -32.45
N LEU A 441 -2.42 -31.18 -31.69
CA LEU A 441 -1.36 -30.20 -31.84
C LEU A 441 -0.01 -30.89 -31.61
N HIS A 442 0.97 -30.52 -32.43
CA HIS A 442 2.36 -30.92 -32.24
C HIS A 442 3.23 -29.67 -32.10
N PRO A 443 4.27 -29.69 -31.24
CA PRO A 443 5.21 -28.58 -31.13
C PRO A 443 5.78 -28.20 -32.49
N MET A 444 5.78 -26.91 -32.82
CA MET A 444 6.28 -26.49 -34.13
C MET A 444 7.78 -26.72 -34.25
N HIS A 445 8.20 -27.31 -35.37
CA HIS A 445 9.61 -27.41 -35.76
C HIS A 445 10.03 -26.12 -36.46
N LEU A 446 10.73 -25.24 -35.76
CA LEU A 446 11.23 -23.97 -36.30
C LEU A 446 12.73 -23.88 -36.07
N PHE A 447 13.48 -23.52 -37.12
CA PHE A 447 14.95 -23.48 -37.13
C PHE A 447 15.65 -24.83 -36.82
N GLY A 448 15.01 -25.96 -37.15
CA GLY A 448 15.58 -27.29 -36.90
C GLY A 448 15.48 -27.76 -35.44
N ILE A 449 14.73 -27.05 -34.59
CA ILE A 449 14.50 -27.38 -33.18
C ILE A 449 13.00 -27.63 -32.96
N THR A 450 12.66 -28.67 -32.18
CA THR A 450 11.33 -28.87 -31.61
C THR A 450 11.10 -27.85 -30.50
N TRP A 451 10.14 -26.95 -30.65
CA TRP A 451 9.82 -25.96 -29.63
C TRP A 451 8.96 -26.53 -28.49
N ASN A 452 9.37 -27.66 -27.91
CA ASN A 452 8.78 -28.18 -26.69
C ASN A 452 9.55 -27.60 -25.49
N ARG A 453 8.89 -26.85 -24.60
CA ARG A 453 9.56 -26.18 -23.48
C ARG A 453 10.23 -27.16 -22.51
N ALA A 454 9.71 -28.38 -22.39
CA ALA A 454 10.27 -29.40 -21.51
C ALA A 454 11.59 -29.98 -22.03
N GLU A 455 11.79 -30.00 -23.35
CA GLU A 455 12.96 -30.61 -24.00
C GLU A 455 14.00 -29.55 -24.43
N ALA A 456 13.55 -28.37 -24.86
CA ALA A 456 14.38 -27.31 -25.42
C ALA A 456 14.85 -26.27 -24.38
N ILE A 457 15.36 -26.74 -23.23
CA ILE A 457 15.78 -25.86 -22.10
C ILE A 457 16.84 -24.84 -22.54
N ILE A 458 17.90 -25.28 -23.22
CA ILE A 458 19.01 -24.40 -23.63
C ILE A 458 18.56 -23.37 -24.67
N PRO A 459 17.86 -23.72 -25.77
CA PRO A 459 17.29 -22.74 -26.69
C PRO A 459 16.37 -21.71 -26.01
N MET A 460 15.53 -22.16 -25.07
CA MET A 460 14.65 -21.25 -24.31
C MET A 460 15.42 -20.31 -23.39
N LEU A 461 16.51 -20.78 -22.78
CA LEU A 461 17.41 -19.93 -22.00
C LEU A 461 18.07 -18.87 -22.89
N ILE A 462 18.57 -19.26 -24.08
CA ILE A 462 19.18 -18.34 -25.04
C ILE A 462 18.15 -17.29 -25.51
N LEU A 463 16.92 -17.71 -25.83
CA LEU A 463 15.83 -16.79 -26.19
C LEU A 463 15.55 -15.81 -25.06
N ALA A 464 15.40 -16.30 -23.83
CA ALA A 464 15.12 -15.47 -22.66
C ALA A 464 16.22 -14.43 -22.40
N ILE A 465 17.49 -14.85 -22.44
CA ILE A 465 18.64 -13.94 -22.30
C ILE A 465 18.67 -12.94 -23.46
N SER A 466 18.40 -13.37 -24.70
CA SER A 466 18.38 -12.49 -25.87
C SER A 466 17.31 -11.41 -25.75
N ILE A 467 16.11 -11.76 -25.28
CA ILE A 467 15.05 -10.80 -24.95
C ILE A 467 15.53 -9.82 -23.88
N GLY A 468 16.23 -10.31 -22.85
CA GLY A 468 16.82 -9.47 -21.82
C GLY A 468 17.84 -8.48 -22.35
N VAL A 469 18.74 -8.91 -23.24
CA VAL A 469 19.70 -8.03 -23.93
C VAL A 469 18.96 -6.94 -24.71
N VAL A 470 17.99 -7.30 -25.55
CA VAL A 470 17.21 -6.34 -26.35
C VAL A 470 16.48 -5.34 -25.46
N HIS A 471 15.82 -5.82 -24.40
CA HIS A 471 15.04 -4.96 -23.52
C HIS A 471 15.92 -4.01 -22.70
N VAL A 472 17.05 -4.49 -22.15
CA VAL A 472 18.02 -3.65 -21.44
C VAL A 472 18.67 -2.62 -22.37
N PHE A 473 19.00 -3.00 -23.61
CA PHE A 473 19.55 -2.08 -24.60
C PHE A 473 18.54 -0.99 -24.96
N LEU A 474 17.27 -1.34 -25.14
CA LEU A 474 16.20 -0.38 -25.31
C LEU A 474 16.14 0.61 -24.14
N GLY A 475 16.28 0.11 -22.91
CA GLY A 475 16.31 0.94 -21.70
C GLY A 475 17.47 1.93 -21.69
N LEU A 476 18.68 1.47 -22.05
CA LEU A 476 19.86 2.33 -22.16
C LEU A 476 19.72 3.39 -23.27
N LEU A 477 19.12 3.04 -24.42
CA LEU A 477 18.83 3.99 -25.50
C LEU A 477 17.85 5.08 -25.06
N LEU A 478 16.82 4.71 -24.28
CA LEU A 478 15.91 5.69 -23.68
C LEU A 478 16.61 6.56 -22.64
N GLY A 479 17.55 6.00 -21.88
CA GLY A 479 18.39 6.74 -20.94
C GLY A 479 19.26 7.78 -21.65
N ILE A 480 19.85 7.43 -22.79
CA ILE A 480 20.59 8.35 -23.65
C ILE A 480 19.66 9.47 -24.15
N ARG A 481 18.45 9.13 -24.62
CA ARG A 481 17.46 10.12 -25.05
C ARG A 481 17.08 11.09 -23.92
N ASN A 482 16.82 10.58 -22.71
CA ASN A 482 16.53 11.40 -21.54
C ASN A 482 17.70 12.34 -21.21
N ALA A 483 18.95 11.82 -21.25
CA ALA A 483 20.14 12.62 -21.00
C ALA A 483 20.35 13.75 -22.01
N ILE A 484 19.99 13.53 -23.28
CA ILE A 484 20.01 14.56 -24.33
C ILE A 484 18.97 15.65 -24.05
N ILE A 485 17.74 15.26 -23.65
CA ILE A 485 16.65 16.20 -23.31
C ILE A 485 17.03 17.04 -22.08
N LEU A 486 17.59 16.39 -21.06
CA LEU A 486 18.08 17.02 -19.82
C LEU A 486 19.41 17.78 -20.00
N LYS A 487 20.01 17.76 -21.21
CA LYS A 487 21.31 18.37 -21.55
C LYS A 487 22.46 18.00 -20.59
N SER A 488 22.38 16.85 -19.93
CA SER A 488 23.40 16.40 -18.97
C SER A 488 24.49 15.59 -19.66
N ARG A 489 25.69 16.19 -19.79
CA ARG A 489 26.85 15.50 -20.39
C ARG A 489 27.32 14.29 -19.58
N LYS A 490 27.14 14.30 -18.25
CA LYS A 490 27.53 13.19 -17.37
C LYS A 490 26.66 11.96 -17.57
N HIS A 491 25.33 12.13 -17.51
CA HIS A 491 24.39 11.02 -17.76
C HIS A 491 24.51 10.47 -19.17
N LEU A 492 24.76 11.34 -20.16
CA LEU A 492 24.97 10.91 -21.54
C LEU A 492 26.21 10.00 -21.67
N ALA A 493 27.33 10.40 -21.07
CA ALA A 493 28.56 9.62 -21.09
C ALA A 493 28.39 8.28 -20.35
N GLU A 494 27.74 8.30 -19.19
CA GLU A 494 27.45 7.11 -18.39
C GLU A 494 26.63 6.07 -19.18
N ARG A 495 25.46 6.48 -19.70
CA ARG A 495 24.53 5.58 -20.43
C ARG A 495 25.14 5.06 -21.74
N SER A 496 25.85 5.92 -22.48
CA SER A 496 26.55 5.52 -23.72
C SER A 496 27.72 4.58 -23.41
N GLY A 497 28.49 4.88 -22.36
CA GLY A 497 29.59 4.05 -21.90
C GLY A 497 29.12 2.65 -21.47
N MET A 498 28.01 2.56 -20.73
CA MET A 498 27.40 1.28 -20.36
C MET A 498 26.95 0.46 -21.58
N LEU A 499 26.33 1.10 -22.57
CA LEU A 499 25.93 0.42 -23.81
C LEU A 499 27.14 -0.19 -24.54
N LEU A 500 28.23 0.57 -24.67
CA LEU A 500 29.47 0.09 -25.28
C LEU A 500 30.12 -1.03 -24.44
N MET A 501 30.16 -0.86 -23.12
CA MET A 501 30.75 -1.82 -22.20
C MET A 501 30.04 -3.18 -22.26
N ILE A 502 28.70 -3.18 -22.19
CA ILE A 502 27.90 -4.41 -22.23
C ILE A 502 27.98 -5.05 -23.61
N SER A 503 27.93 -4.26 -24.68
CA SER A 503 28.15 -4.77 -26.04
C SER A 503 29.51 -5.44 -26.17
N GLY A 504 30.55 -4.83 -25.62
CA GLY A 504 31.90 -5.39 -25.58
C GLY A 504 31.99 -6.72 -24.82
N ILE A 505 31.35 -6.80 -23.64
CA ILE A 505 31.28 -8.04 -22.85
C ILE A 505 30.57 -9.15 -23.63
N ILE A 506 29.43 -8.86 -24.26
CA ILE A 506 28.67 -9.86 -25.03
C ILE A 506 29.48 -10.34 -26.24
N VAL A 507 30.05 -9.42 -27.02
CA VAL A 507 30.87 -9.77 -28.20
C VAL A 507 32.08 -10.61 -27.78
N LEU A 508 32.74 -10.25 -26.67
CA LEU A 508 33.87 -11.02 -26.15
C LEU A 508 33.46 -12.44 -25.75
N LEU A 509 32.38 -12.59 -24.97
CA LEU A 509 31.87 -13.90 -24.55
C LEU A 509 31.51 -14.78 -25.74
N VAL A 510 30.77 -14.26 -26.72
CA VAL A 510 30.35 -15.01 -27.90
C VAL A 510 31.54 -15.38 -28.79
N ALA A 511 32.52 -14.48 -28.95
CA ALA A 511 33.74 -14.76 -29.70
C ALA A 511 34.60 -15.83 -29.01
N THR A 512 34.74 -15.80 -27.68
CA THR A 512 35.47 -16.84 -26.93
C THR A 512 34.76 -18.19 -26.94
N ALA A 513 33.43 -18.21 -27.08
CA ALA A 513 32.65 -19.43 -27.23
C ALA A 513 32.79 -20.08 -28.63
N GLY A 514 33.54 -19.47 -29.56
CA GLY A 514 33.78 -20.00 -30.90
C GLY A 514 32.66 -19.74 -31.91
N LEU A 515 31.66 -18.92 -31.56
CA LEU A 515 30.51 -18.58 -32.42
C LEU A 515 30.80 -17.42 -33.39
N LEU A 516 31.85 -16.63 -33.15
CA LEU A 516 32.25 -15.49 -33.99
C LEU A 516 33.71 -15.61 -34.42
N PRO A 517 34.12 -14.96 -35.53
CA PRO A 517 35.51 -14.94 -35.96
C PRO A 517 36.44 -14.40 -34.85
N PRO A 518 37.66 -14.94 -34.67
CA PRO A 518 38.60 -14.51 -33.62
C PRO A 518 38.91 -13.00 -33.65
N VAL A 519 38.79 -12.35 -34.80
CA VAL A 519 38.95 -10.90 -34.96
C VAL A 519 37.97 -10.10 -34.09
N MET A 520 36.78 -10.65 -33.81
CA MET A 520 35.78 -9.98 -32.97
C MET A 520 36.18 -9.90 -31.49
N THR A 521 37.14 -10.69 -31.02
CA THR A 521 37.69 -10.55 -29.65
C THR A 521 38.34 -9.18 -29.45
N TYR A 522 39.11 -8.71 -30.43
CA TYR A 522 39.72 -7.39 -30.42
C TYR A 522 38.67 -6.27 -30.50
N ALA A 523 37.60 -6.49 -31.28
CA ALA A 523 36.49 -5.54 -31.35
C ALA A 523 35.74 -5.42 -30.00
N GLY A 524 35.46 -6.55 -29.33
CA GLY A 524 34.87 -6.55 -28.00
C GLY A 524 35.75 -5.87 -26.96
N ALA A 525 37.05 -6.15 -26.96
CA ALA A 525 38.03 -5.49 -26.10
C ALA A 525 38.09 -3.98 -26.36
N ALA A 526 38.09 -3.54 -27.63
CA ALA A 526 38.09 -2.12 -27.99
C ALA A 526 36.84 -1.40 -27.46
N LEU A 527 35.66 -2.01 -27.59
CA LEU A 527 34.41 -1.44 -27.04
C LEU A 527 34.47 -1.27 -25.52
N MET A 528 35.05 -2.24 -24.79
CA MET A 528 35.24 -2.15 -23.34
C MET A 528 36.24 -1.04 -22.97
N VAL A 529 37.36 -0.94 -23.70
CA VAL A 529 38.38 0.10 -23.49
C VAL A 529 37.82 1.51 -23.72
N VAL A 530 36.89 1.68 -24.65
CA VAL A 530 36.19 2.96 -24.88
C VAL A 530 35.06 3.20 -23.87
N GLY A 531 34.31 2.16 -23.51
CA GLY A 531 33.18 2.25 -22.59
C GLY A 531 33.60 2.61 -21.16
N LEU A 532 34.72 2.06 -20.68
CA LEU A 532 35.17 2.22 -19.29
C LEU A 532 35.48 3.69 -18.91
N PRO A 533 36.26 4.47 -19.69
CA PRO A 533 36.48 5.89 -19.40
C PRO A 533 35.20 6.73 -19.38
N LEU A 534 34.25 6.43 -20.27
CA LEU A 534 32.97 7.14 -20.34
C LEU A 534 32.12 6.92 -19.08
N ILE A 535 32.10 5.68 -18.58
CA ILE A 535 31.42 5.32 -17.32
C ILE A 535 32.10 6.01 -16.14
N LEU A 536 33.43 5.97 -16.06
CA LEU A 536 34.19 6.62 -14.98
C LEU A 536 33.98 8.14 -14.97
N TYR A 537 33.86 8.77 -16.13
CA TYR A 537 33.55 10.20 -16.23
C TYR A 537 32.12 10.54 -15.77
N GLY A 538 31.14 9.70 -16.13
CA GLY A 538 29.74 9.93 -15.81
C GLY A 538 29.37 9.64 -14.34
N ALA A 539 29.71 8.45 -13.86
CA ALA A 539 29.28 7.90 -12.57
C ALA A 539 30.43 7.63 -11.58
N GLY A 540 31.69 7.82 -11.97
CA GLY A 540 32.84 7.53 -11.12
C GLY A 540 32.94 6.04 -10.76
N ALA A 541 33.40 5.74 -9.53
CA ALA A 541 33.55 4.37 -9.05
C ALA A 541 32.22 3.60 -8.96
N PHE A 542 31.10 4.29 -8.76
CA PHE A 542 29.76 3.67 -8.74
C PHE A 542 29.37 3.07 -10.10
N GLY A 543 29.90 3.58 -11.21
CA GLY A 543 29.62 3.06 -12.54
C GLY A 543 30.09 1.60 -12.74
N ALA A 544 31.15 1.16 -12.04
CA ALA A 544 31.58 -0.24 -12.10
C ALA A 544 30.56 -1.19 -11.44
N ILE A 545 29.94 -0.76 -10.34
CA ILE A 545 28.86 -1.51 -9.67
C ILE A 545 27.65 -1.59 -10.61
N GLU A 546 27.35 -0.51 -11.33
CA GLU A 546 26.23 -0.47 -12.25
C GLU A 546 26.41 -1.40 -13.47
N VAL A 547 27.65 -1.56 -13.98
CA VAL A 547 27.95 -2.56 -15.02
C VAL A 547 27.63 -3.97 -14.52
N MET A 548 28.10 -4.34 -13.33
CA MET A 548 27.83 -5.64 -12.73
C MET A 548 26.33 -5.86 -12.49
N SER A 549 25.64 -4.83 -11.98
CA SER A 549 24.20 -4.85 -11.83
C SER A 549 23.49 -5.05 -13.17
N THR A 550 23.94 -4.38 -14.24
CA THR A 550 23.29 -4.49 -15.55
C THR A 550 23.49 -5.87 -16.19
N VAL A 551 24.65 -6.50 -16.00
CA VAL A 551 24.85 -7.91 -16.37
C VAL A 551 23.91 -8.81 -15.58
N GLY A 552 23.77 -8.60 -14.26
CA GLY A 552 22.79 -9.31 -13.43
C GLY A 552 21.34 -9.10 -13.87
N ASN A 553 20.99 -7.90 -14.33
CA ASN A 553 19.66 -7.59 -14.88
C ASN A 553 19.39 -8.39 -16.16
N ILE A 554 20.37 -8.52 -17.06
CA ILE A 554 20.23 -9.34 -18.29
C ILE A 554 20.05 -10.82 -17.91
N LEU A 555 20.89 -11.34 -17.01
CA LEU A 555 20.80 -12.73 -16.57
C LEU A 555 19.48 -13.05 -15.85
N SER A 556 18.87 -12.05 -15.19
CA SER A 556 17.57 -12.20 -14.52
C SER A 556 16.43 -12.54 -15.49
N TYR A 557 16.58 -12.30 -16.80
CA TYR A 557 15.60 -12.72 -17.80
C TYR A 557 15.54 -14.24 -17.99
N ALA A 558 16.54 -15.00 -17.55
CA ALA A 558 16.46 -16.47 -17.49
C ALA A 558 15.21 -16.96 -16.73
N ARG A 559 14.66 -16.11 -15.86
CA ARG A 559 13.39 -16.32 -15.17
C ARG A 559 12.19 -16.54 -16.10
N LEU A 560 12.16 -15.91 -17.28
CA LEU A 560 11.12 -16.12 -18.29
C LEU A 560 11.03 -17.61 -18.66
N MET A 561 12.18 -18.23 -18.90
CA MET A 561 12.29 -19.64 -19.20
C MET A 561 11.99 -20.49 -17.96
N ALA A 562 12.56 -20.18 -16.79
CA ALA A 562 12.38 -20.98 -15.59
C ALA A 562 10.91 -21.10 -15.14
N ILE A 563 10.16 -19.99 -15.16
CA ILE A 563 8.74 -19.97 -14.76
C ILE A 563 7.89 -20.72 -15.79
N GLY A 564 8.17 -20.53 -17.09
CA GLY A 564 7.45 -21.25 -18.13
C GLY A 564 7.65 -22.75 -18.06
N MET A 565 8.88 -23.21 -17.86
CA MET A 565 9.12 -24.64 -17.67
C MET A 565 8.41 -25.19 -16.45
N ALA A 566 8.46 -24.49 -15.30
CA ALA A 566 7.80 -24.95 -14.08
C ALA A 566 6.28 -25.14 -14.27
N SER A 567 5.62 -24.21 -14.99
CA SER A 567 4.18 -24.30 -15.26
C SER A 567 3.84 -25.48 -16.18
N VAL A 568 4.66 -25.78 -17.20
CA VAL A 568 4.43 -26.93 -18.08
C VAL A 568 4.71 -28.25 -17.39
N ILE A 569 5.81 -28.34 -16.62
CA ILE A 569 6.11 -29.54 -15.85
C ILE A 569 4.96 -29.85 -14.88
N LEU A 570 4.40 -28.84 -14.21
CA LEU A 570 3.24 -29.03 -13.34
C LEU A 570 2.00 -29.51 -14.11
N ALA A 571 1.78 -29.01 -15.33
CA ALA A 571 0.69 -29.48 -16.19
C ALA A 571 0.87 -30.94 -16.63
N ILE A 572 2.10 -31.33 -17.00
CA ILE A 572 2.44 -32.71 -17.36
C ILE A 572 2.22 -33.64 -16.17
N VAL A 573 2.70 -33.26 -14.98
CA VAL A 573 2.49 -34.03 -13.75
C VAL A 573 1.00 -34.17 -13.42
N ALA A 574 0.20 -33.13 -13.64
CA ALA A 574 -1.25 -33.20 -13.46
C ALA A 574 -1.88 -34.26 -14.37
N ASN A 575 -1.49 -34.30 -15.64
CA ASN A 575 -1.99 -35.27 -16.62
C ASN A 575 -1.51 -36.70 -16.31
N GLU A 576 -0.22 -36.88 -15.96
CA GLU A 576 0.35 -38.19 -15.64
C GLU A 576 -0.27 -38.80 -14.37
N LEU A 577 -0.44 -38.01 -13.31
CA LEU A 577 -1.09 -38.46 -12.09
C LEU A 577 -2.56 -38.82 -12.32
N ALA A 578 -3.26 -38.05 -13.16
CA ALA A 578 -4.64 -38.35 -13.53
C ALA A 578 -4.76 -39.68 -14.28
N GLY A 579 -3.82 -39.97 -15.20
CA GLY A 579 -3.76 -41.22 -15.94
C GLY A 579 -3.29 -42.43 -15.12
N ALA A 580 -2.45 -42.21 -14.11
CA ALA A 580 -1.91 -43.27 -13.26
C ALA A 580 -2.91 -43.76 -12.19
N ILE A 581 -3.86 -42.92 -11.78
CA ILE A 581 -4.90 -43.30 -10.81
C ILE A 581 -5.92 -44.19 -11.51
N GLY A 582 -5.90 -45.49 -11.22
CA GLY A 582 -6.78 -46.50 -11.82
C GLY A 582 -8.29 -46.29 -11.59
N ILE A 583 -8.69 -45.29 -10.80
CA ILE A 583 -10.08 -44.84 -10.64
C ILE A 583 -10.25 -43.52 -11.39
N ALA A 584 -10.91 -43.57 -12.55
CA ALA A 584 -11.07 -42.42 -13.46
C ALA A 584 -11.64 -41.17 -12.77
N VAL A 585 -12.62 -41.33 -11.87
CA VAL A 585 -13.23 -40.21 -11.14
C VAL A 585 -12.22 -39.50 -10.23
N VAL A 586 -11.39 -40.26 -9.52
CA VAL A 586 -10.37 -39.69 -8.62
C VAL A 586 -9.26 -39.03 -9.43
N GLY A 587 -8.84 -39.65 -10.54
CA GLY A 587 -7.87 -39.06 -11.46
C GLY A 587 -8.33 -37.72 -12.02
N ILE A 588 -9.59 -37.61 -12.47
CA ILE A 588 -10.17 -36.35 -12.97
C ILE A 588 -10.22 -35.27 -11.89
N ILE A 589 -10.63 -35.61 -10.66
CA ILE A 589 -10.68 -34.64 -9.56
C ILE A 589 -9.28 -34.07 -9.27
N VAL A 590 -8.26 -34.94 -9.21
CA VAL A 590 -6.87 -34.53 -8.99
C VAL A 590 -6.35 -33.67 -10.15
N ALA A 591 -6.65 -34.04 -11.39
CA ALA A 591 -6.30 -33.27 -12.58
C ALA A 591 -6.90 -31.86 -12.52
N VAL A 592 -8.21 -31.74 -12.27
CA VAL A 592 -8.92 -30.46 -12.18
C VAL A 592 -8.32 -29.60 -11.07
N LEU A 593 -8.02 -30.18 -9.91
CA LEU A 593 -7.40 -29.46 -8.80
C LEU A 593 -6.01 -28.92 -9.19
N LEU A 594 -5.15 -29.75 -9.77
CA LEU A 594 -3.80 -29.35 -10.16
C LEU A 594 -3.78 -28.35 -11.33
N HIS A 595 -4.66 -28.50 -12.32
CA HIS A 595 -4.81 -27.51 -13.38
C HIS A 595 -5.37 -26.19 -12.86
N THR A 596 -6.34 -26.22 -11.94
CA THR A 596 -6.86 -25.00 -11.32
C THR A 596 -5.77 -24.26 -10.54
N LEU A 597 -4.96 -25.00 -9.78
CA LEU A 597 -3.79 -24.45 -9.09
C LEU A 597 -2.79 -23.86 -10.11
N ASN A 598 -2.49 -24.58 -11.19
CA ASN A 598 -1.55 -24.12 -12.20
C ASN A 598 -2.06 -22.86 -12.92
N ILE A 599 -3.36 -22.77 -13.23
CA ILE A 599 -3.97 -21.56 -13.81
C ILE A 599 -3.84 -20.37 -12.85
N ALA A 600 -4.12 -20.58 -11.55
CA ALA A 600 -3.94 -19.53 -10.55
C ALA A 600 -2.47 -19.05 -10.50
N LEU A 601 -1.52 -19.98 -10.44
CA LEU A 601 -0.09 -19.67 -10.46
C LEU A 601 0.34 -18.98 -11.77
N ALA A 602 -0.20 -19.41 -12.91
CA ALA A 602 0.06 -18.85 -14.24
C ALA A 602 -0.50 -17.43 -14.40
N MET A 603 -1.54 -17.06 -13.65
CA MET A 603 -2.02 -15.68 -13.60
C MET A 603 -1.14 -14.79 -12.73
N PHE A 604 -0.77 -15.23 -11.53
CA PHE A 604 -0.07 -14.39 -10.55
C PHE A 604 1.45 -14.35 -10.77
N SER A 605 2.10 -15.51 -10.89
CA SER A 605 3.57 -15.59 -10.94
C SER A 605 4.15 -14.89 -12.17
N PRO A 606 3.68 -15.15 -13.40
CA PRO A 606 4.12 -14.42 -14.58
C PRO A 606 3.85 -12.91 -14.53
N SER A 607 2.72 -12.48 -13.96
CA SER A 607 2.41 -11.05 -13.80
C SER A 607 3.42 -10.35 -12.89
N ILE A 608 3.68 -10.91 -11.70
CA ILE A 608 4.63 -10.34 -10.73
C ILE A 608 6.04 -10.29 -11.31
N HIS A 609 6.48 -11.38 -11.95
CA HIS A 609 7.81 -11.46 -12.52
C HIS A 609 7.98 -10.57 -13.75
N SER A 610 6.94 -10.41 -14.56
CA SER A 610 6.95 -9.46 -15.67
C SER A 610 7.02 -8.03 -15.15
N ILE A 611 6.25 -7.65 -14.13
CA ILE A 611 6.35 -6.33 -13.49
C ILE A 611 7.77 -6.11 -12.95
N ARG A 612 8.34 -7.11 -12.28
CA ARG A 612 9.71 -7.03 -11.76
C ARG A 612 10.71 -6.70 -12.88
N LEU A 613 10.71 -7.47 -13.96
CA LEU A 613 11.56 -7.25 -15.16
C LEU A 613 11.44 -5.83 -15.72
N HIS A 614 10.26 -5.20 -15.62
CA HIS A 614 10.08 -3.82 -16.04
C HIS A 614 10.58 -2.82 -14.98
N LEU A 615 10.18 -2.96 -13.72
CA LEU A 615 10.51 -1.99 -12.66
C LEU A 615 12.00 -1.97 -12.29
N VAL A 616 12.62 -3.15 -12.16
CA VAL A 616 13.98 -3.28 -11.63
C VAL A 616 14.99 -3.39 -12.76
N GLU A 617 14.74 -4.24 -13.76
CA GLU A 617 15.71 -4.53 -14.80
C GLU A 617 15.69 -3.48 -15.95
N PHE A 618 14.52 -2.92 -16.30
CA PHE A 618 14.34 -1.98 -17.42
C PHE A 618 14.26 -0.51 -16.99
N PHE A 619 13.35 -0.14 -16.08
CA PHE A 619 13.14 1.26 -15.68
C PHE A 619 14.38 1.86 -15.03
N SER A 620 15.13 1.09 -14.24
CA SER A 620 16.41 1.55 -13.65
C SER A 620 17.43 2.11 -14.66
N LYS A 621 17.27 1.86 -15.96
CA LYS A 621 18.17 2.34 -17.02
C LYS A 621 17.87 3.76 -17.51
N PHE A 622 16.67 4.28 -17.27
CA PHE A 622 16.26 5.60 -17.79
C PHE A 622 15.27 6.37 -16.90
N TYR A 623 14.71 5.72 -15.88
CA TYR A 623 13.60 6.20 -15.07
C TYR A 623 14.07 6.41 -13.63
N GLU A 624 14.11 7.67 -13.18
CA GLU A 624 14.43 7.98 -11.79
C GLU A 624 13.16 8.08 -10.93
N GLY A 625 12.04 8.50 -11.54
CA GLY A 625 10.76 8.67 -10.85
C GLY A 625 10.77 9.81 -9.83
N GLY A 626 9.73 9.86 -8.99
CA GLY A 626 9.56 10.89 -7.95
C GLY A 626 8.94 12.21 -8.44
N GLY A 627 8.26 12.19 -9.59
CA GLY A 627 7.51 13.35 -10.09
C GLY A 627 6.19 13.57 -9.35
N VAL A 628 5.58 14.73 -9.60
CA VAL A 628 4.29 15.10 -9.02
C VAL A 628 3.17 14.62 -9.96
N ALA A 629 2.21 13.86 -9.45
CA ALA A 629 1.04 13.47 -10.25
C ALA A 629 0.12 14.67 -10.51
N TYR A 630 -0.35 14.81 -11.75
CA TYR A 630 -1.33 15.83 -12.09
C TYR A 630 -2.68 15.56 -11.41
N ARG A 631 -3.00 16.41 -10.42
CA ARG A 631 -4.30 16.52 -9.77
C ARG A 631 -5.01 17.81 -10.19
N PRO A 632 -5.98 17.76 -11.11
CA PRO A 632 -6.75 18.93 -11.47
C PRO A 632 -7.65 19.38 -10.31
N PHE A 633 -7.85 20.68 -10.19
CA PHE A 633 -8.85 21.28 -9.32
C PHE A 633 -10.23 21.11 -9.94
N ALA A 634 -10.95 20.06 -9.57
CA ALA A 634 -12.24 19.66 -10.14
C ALA A 634 -13.17 19.03 -9.08
N ARG A 635 -14.47 18.98 -9.37
CA ARG A 635 -15.46 18.20 -8.57
C ARG A 635 -15.17 16.70 -8.66
N ALA A 636 -15.30 15.98 -7.54
CA ALA A 636 -15.07 14.54 -7.43
C ALA A 636 -15.85 13.70 -8.49
N GLY A 637 -17.03 14.15 -8.93
CA GLY A 637 -17.82 13.51 -9.99
C GLY A 637 -17.24 13.63 -11.41
N ALA A 638 -16.52 14.73 -11.72
CA ALA A 638 -15.99 15.01 -13.05
C ALA A 638 -14.73 14.20 -13.41
N GLU A 639 -14.06 13.59 -12.42
CA GLU A 639 -12.98 12.62 -12.66
C GLU A 639 -13.49 11.32 -13.32
N THR A 640 -14.77 10.98 -13.11
CA THR A 640 -15.36 9.72 -13.58
C THR A 640 -15.72 9.78 -15.05
N GLU A 641 -16.29 10.89 -15.52
CA GLU A 641 -16.61 11.11 -16.94
C GLU A 641 -15.35 11.21 -17.81
N ARG A 642 -14.26 11.78 -17.29
CA ARG A 642 -12.98 11.88 -18.02
C ARG A 642 -12.17 10.60 -18.10
N LYS A 643 -12.50 9.58 -17.30
CA LYS A 643 -11.93 8.24 -17.53
C LYS A 643 -12.55 7.58 -18.78
N GLY A 644 -13.70 8.07 -19.26
CA GLY A 644 -14.43 7.58 -20.44
C GLY A 644 -14.07 8.26 -21.76
N GLU A 645 -13.64 9.51 -21.74
CA GLU A 645 -13.00 10.20 -22.89
C GLU A 645 -11.48 9.88 -22.98
#